data_AF-A0A1J4RGV8-F1
#
_entry.id   AF-A0A1J4RGV8-F1
#
_cell.length_a   1.000
_cell.length_b   1.000
_cell.length_c   1.000
_cell.angle_alpha   90.00
_cell.angle_beta   90.00
_cell.angle_gamma   90.00
#
_symmetry.space_group_name_H-M   'P 1'
#
loop_
_entity.id
_entity.type
_entity.pdbx_description
1 polymer ?
#
loop_
_entity_poly.entity_id
_entity_poly.type
_entity_poly.pdbx_seq_one_letter_code
_entity_poly.pdbx_strand_id
1 'polypeptide(L)'
;MYLRISGVWIHGTAGIFNEQTSTVTFNGSGVQTQPTITYVPQLYNMTINKSGGTMSTRVWTVTNDFLLTNGAFDVSSNSSFKNFTISGGTFTAPAGNVNAAGNWTNNGGTFTSGTGTVTFNGSSAQTIGGTSATTFNNLTVSNTSGDVTLSGVDATVNGTGAGALNFTSGKIITGVNTLIIGASTSTITGAGTGQYVYGNLQKAFNTGSGQTFTFEIGDASYYTPAQLANFNVTTAGNITANTTAARHPEFMTANIGDKYVKRYWTLTPGSLVTSGYDITATFVSGDLVGVPDTNALIVQKYNPSTWSNPASSSSTSTTVTGVGFTSFSDFFSGNGGTPTPVTLSYFNTQRNGDSLQFDWSTATETGNVGFNLYAEKDGELVQVNDELIPSQVIDSLDRLDYRYQAGVGGSIFYIEDVSVLGETRRHGPFQLGEAYGGLLDVNPIDWAAIQAEHSLAPASAPLTLDQVQAIPDEPLQDDSSDIAEPKTPEILPILPLHEGRKEKPVPSASPIVNLQVRQTGLYRVTYEMLRDAGYNLSGVPASKLQLTNRGQAVPIYLKGSSKFGPGAYFEFYAQALDTLYTDTNIYSLQVGPPAPRITSSSAAPGKGLTPPVSYSETLTVNNQRLYANFTPTEDPWYDTAMLTYKTSKNWDFPFQVSGLADPGLPSNLEVVVWGGTSLPQSPDHHLVVRLNGAVVADQTFDGLPEQVISVALPANLLVNGGNTLQLTLPGDTTAAYDGMYLDKFSLTYQRTFQAQDGRLTFTDSGKVFTVTNLPTRNVTVYRLDKKGPVRLSRLQAQASDSTFNVTFAGTGQSATYLVSAVEALYVPAFQAPRPTAALNRPAQYLIISHPDFIAGLQPLIRARQAQGLTVNVVDVNDVYAQYGYGIFDPRAIQQYISFARKNLGTQYVLLVGGDTYDYRNYLGRNSISFIPSLYASTGPYVKFVPADPLFADGNGDNVPDLAIGRFPVRTNAELDLMVSKTLAYAGKNYGRTAVFASDKFDGIVNFKNINLGFAANLPAGWTTENIHLDDLTVTAAQEQLIAAMNRGAALVTFTGHSGPSSWTFSNLFNTTMAASLTNAGRPFVVVQWGCWNTYYVNPTQNFLVQSLLFSGDKGAAAVLGASTLTDSESENLLGQLFTPRLVMPGASIGQALFQAKVELAQSHPDLLDVLLGWSLMGDPALVVEPQ
;
A
#
# COMPACT_ATOMS: atom_id res chain seq x y z
N MET A 1 -5.89 62.12 -58.29
CA MET A 1 -4.87 62.94 -59.00
C MET A 1 -3.50 62.29 -58.78
N TYR A 2 -2.51 62.47 -59.66
CA TYR A 2 -1.14 61.97 -59.45
C TYR A 2 -0.19 63.16 -59.29
N LEU A 3 0.37 63.33 -58.10
CA LEU A 3 1.34 64.40 -57.83
C LEU A 3 2.74 63.80 -57.72
N ARG A 4 3.69 64.27 -58.52
CA ARG A 4 5.10 63.86 -58.47
C ARG A 4 5.98 65.02 -58.00
N ILE A 5 6.79 64.78 -56.97
CA ILE A 5 7.60 65.79 -56.31
C ILE A 5 9.09 65.40 -56.42
N SER A 6 9.84 66.14 -57.24
CA SER A 6 11.28 65.95 -57.43
C SER A 6 12.16 66.95 -56.66
N GLY A 7 11.59 68.04 -56.15
CA GLY A 7 12.26 69.08 -55.34
C GLY A 7 11.77 69.14 -53.88
N VAL A 8 12.10 70.22 -53.16
CA VAL A 8 11.55 70.47 -51.80
C VAL A 8 10.08 70.85 -51.92
N TRP A 9 9.21 70.16 -51.19
CA TRP A 9 7.80 70.51 -51.14
C TRP A 9 7.58 71.66 -50.15
N ILE A 10 7.20 72.84 -50.65
CA ILE A 10 6.90 74.02 -49.84
C ILE A 10 5.39 74.29 -49.93
N HIS A 11 4.73 74.40 -48.79
CA HIS A 11 3.30 74.67 -48.69
C HIS A 11 3.07 76.14 -48.30
N GLY A 12 2.13 76.82 -48.96
CA GLY A 12 1.75 78.20 -48.61
C GLY A 12 0.99 78.28 -47.27
N THR A 13 1.07 79.41 -46.59
CA THR A 13 0.54 79.63 -45.22
C THR A 13 -0.99 79.61 -45.07
N ALA A 14 -1.76 79.31 -46.12
CA ALA A 14 -3.24 79.43 -46.10
C ALA A 14 -4.04 78.35 -46.86
N GLY A 15 -3.49 77.16 -47.14
CA GLY A 15 -4.23 76.07 -47.79
C GLY A 15 -4.28 74.78 -46.95
N ILE A 16 -5.39 74.04 -46.99
CA ILE A 16 -5.44 72.65 -46.52
C ILE A 16 -5.21 71.76 -47.74
N PHE A 17 -4.03 71.14 -47.85
CA PHE A 17 -3.81 70.08 -48.84
C PHE A 17 -4.32 68.75 -48.25
N ASN A 18 -5.59 68.45 -48.51
CA ASN A 18 -6.22 67.17 -48.16
C ASN A 18 -6.58 66.45 -49.46
N GLU A 19 -5.67 65.63 -49.98
CA GLU A 19 -5.95 64.84 -51.17
C GLU A 19 -6.54 63.49 -50.78
N GLN A 20 -7.84 63.48 -50.43
CA GLN A 20 -8.57 62.29 -50.00
C GLN A 20 -8.62 61.15 -51.04
N THR A 21 -8.14 61.35 -52.27
CA THR A 21 -8.21 60.34 -53.36
C THR A 21 -6.96 60.29 -54.27
N SER A 22 -5.87 60.98 -53.94
CA SER A 22 -4.70 61.09 -54.82
C SER A 22 -3.50 60.27 -54.39
N THR A 23 -2.60 60.02 -55.35
CA THR A 23 -1.30 59.38 -55.13
C THR A 23 -0.18 60.41 -55.24
N VAL A 24 0.57 60.59 -54.15
CA VAL A 24 1.74 61.47 -54.10
C VAL A 24 3.02 60.63 -54.18
N THR A 25 3.87 60.91 -55.17
CA THR A 25 5.16 60.21 -55.36
C THR A 25 6.33 61.16 -55.17
N PHE A 26 7.23 60.84 -54.24
CA PHE A 26 8.49 61.55 -54.02
C PHE A 26 9.63 60.82 -54.73
N ASN A 27 10.26 61.46 -55.71
CA ASN A 27 11.26 60.84 -56.60
C ASN A 27 12.52 61.68 -56.85
N GLY A 28 12.78 62.69 -56.02
CA GLY A 28 13.96 63.56 -56.14
C GLY A 28 15.27 62.87 -55.70
N SER A 29 16.41 63.42 -56.12
CA SER A 29 17.77 62.94 -55.80
C SER A 29 18.43 63.63 -54.59
N GLY A 30 17.88 64.75 -54.11
CA GLY A 30 18.33 65.45 -52.89
C GLY A 30 17.48 65.14 -51.66
N VAL A 31 17.87 65.67 -50.49
CA VAL A 31 17.03 65.60 -49.28
C VAL A 31 15.71 66.32 -49.54
N GLN A 32 14.60 65.65 -49.22
CA GLN A 32 13.26 66.24 -49.28
C GLN A 32 12.71 66.30 -47.86
N THR A 33 12.15 67.44 -47.48
CA THR A 33 11.49 67.64 -46.19
C THR A 33 10.06 68.13 -46.42
N GLN A 34 9.20 67.90 -45.43
CA GLN A 34 7.87 68.49 -45.36
C GLN A 34 8.00 69.93 -44.86
N PRO A 35 7.10 70.84 -45.26
CA PRO A 35 7.09 72.21 -44.75
C PRO A 35 6.91 72.26 -43.23
N THR A 36 7.63 73.17 -42.56
CA THR A 36 7.52 73.48 -41.13
C THR A 36 6.25 74.30 -40.85
N ILE A 37 5.07 73.67 -40.87
CA ILE A 37 3.79 74.32 -40.58
C ILE A 37 2.99 73.58 -39.49
N THR A 38 2.06 74.30 -38.83
CA THR A 38 1.18 73.83 -37.74
C THR A 38 0.19 72.73 -38.15
N TYR A 39 0.07 72.40 -39.45
CA TYR A 39 -0.89 71.42 -39.99
C TYR A 39 -0.17 70.19 -40.58
N VAL A 40 -0.61 69.00 -40.18
CA VAL A 40 -0.12 67.71 -40.69
C VAL A 40 -0.94 67.33 -41.94
N PRO A 41 -0.34 67.21 -43.14
CA PRO A 41 -1.05 66.78 -44.34
C PRO A 41 -1.47 65.31 -44.21
N GLN A 42 -2.72 65.03 -44.58
CA GLN A 42 -3.23 63.67 -44.76
C GLN A 42 -3.19 63.32 -46.24
N LEU A 43 -2.53 62.20 -46.57
CA LEU A 43 -2.42 61.69 -47.95
C LEU A 43 -3.27 60.43 -48.10
N TYR A 44 -3.91 60.23 -49.25
CA TYR A 44 -4.58 58.97 -49.56
C TYR A 44 -3.55 57.87 -49.91
N ASN A 45 -2.78 58.03 -50.98
CA ASN A 45 -1.64 57.16 -51.30
C ASN A 45 -0.31 57.93 -51.31
N MET A 46 0.75 57.29 -50.83
CA MET A 46 2.11 57.86 -50.78
C MET A 46 3.14 56.86 -51.32
N THR A 47 3.96 57.28 -52.27
CA THR A 47 5.08 56.48 -52.80
C THR A 47 6.40 57.20 -52.62
N ILE A 48 7.40 56.54 -52.05
CA ILE A 48 8.79 57.00 -52.01
C ILE A 48 9.60 56.17 -53.00
N ASN A 49 10.13 56.83 -54.02
CA ASN A 49 10.96 56.21 -55.06
C ASN A 49 12.14 57.13 -55.42
N LYS A 50 13.01 57.38 -54.44
CA LYS A 50 14.10 58.34 -54.58
C LYS A 50 15.33 57.66 -55.17
N SER A 51 15.99 58.33 -56.11
CA SER A 51 17.28 57.91 -56.67
C SER A 51 18.48 58.33 -55.81
N GLY A 52 18.27 59.20 -54.82
CA GLY A 52 19.25 59.68 -53.85
C GLY A 52 18.63 60.59 -52.76
N GLY A 53 19.35 60.78 -51.65
CA GLY A 53 18.92 61.60 -50.50
C GLY A 53 17.83 60.97 -49.62
N THR A 54 17.57 61.58 -48.45
CA THR A 54 16.56 61.12 -47.47
C THR A 54 15.29 61.96 -47.56
N MET A 55 14.12 61.34 -47.47
CA MET A 55 12.87 62.02 -47.12
C MET A 55 12.78 62.07 -45.58
N SER A 56 12.89 63.25 -44.95
CA SER A 56 12.98 63.36 -43.46
C SER A 56 12.04 64.41 -42.90
N THR A 57 11.11 64.04 -41.99
CA THR A 57 10.11 64.97 -41.43
C THR A 57 9.51 64.54 -40.07
N ARG A 58 8.59 65.37 -39.54
CA ARG A 58 7.95 65.24 -38.21
C ARG A 58 6.82 64.21 -38.17
N VAL A 59 5.66 64.42 -38.83
CA VAL A 59 4.44 63.57 -38.69
C VAL A 59 3.85 63.24 -40.06
N TRP A 60 3.46 61.98 -40.30
CA TRP A 60 2.73 61.52 -41.49
C TRP A 60 1.40 60.84 -41.18
N THR A 61 0.42 61.03 -42.07
CA THR A 61 -0.83 60.26 -42.06
C THR A 61 -1.17 59.86 -43.49
N VAL A 62 -1.07 58.56 -43.80
CA VAL A 62 -1.44 57.95 -45.07
C VAL A 62 -2.66 57.07 -44.86
N THR A 63 -3.80 57.44 -45.43
CA THR A 63 -5.09 56.81 -45.17
C THR A 63 -5.40 55.61 -46.07
N ASN A 64 -4.59 55.35 -47.09
CA ASN A 64 -4.65 54.14 -47.93
C ASN A 64 -3.25 53.51 -48.10
N ASP A 65 -2.59 53.61 -49.26
CA ASP A 65 -1.36 52.85 -49.52
C ASP A 65 -0.08 53.67 -49.35
N PHE A 66 0.82 53.24 -48.46
CA PHE A 66 2.21 53.66 -48.41
C PHE A 66 3.11 52.63 -49.10
N LEU A 67 3.93 53.08 -50.04
CA LEU A 67 4.87 52.26 -50.79
C LEU A 67 6.27 52.89 -50.84
N LEU A 68 7.28 52.21 -50.31
CA LEU A 68 8.69 52.56 -50.50
C LEU A 68 9.32 51.59 -51.52
N THR A 69 9.72 52.09 -52.69
CA THR A 69 10.38 51.26 -53.72
C THR A 69 11.89 51.50 -53.78
N ASN A 70 12.36 52.71 -53.46
CA ASN A 70 13.79 53.03 -53.46
C ASN A 70 14.09 54.30 -52.62
N GLY A 71 15.32 54.41 -52.12
CA GLY A 71 15.81 55.54 -51.32
C GLY A 71 15.55 55.42 -49.81
N ALA A 72 15.79 56.49 -49.04
CA ALA A 72 15.61 56.51 -47.58
C ALA A 72 14.41 57.38 -47.15
N PHE A 73 13.59 56.87 -46.23
CA PHE A 73 12.50 57.61 -45.58
C PHE A 73 12.65 57.54 -44.06
N ASP A 74 12.84 58.69 -43.43
CA ASP A 74 13.10 58.83 -42.00
C ASP A 74 11.96 59.63 -41.33
N VAL A 75 11.32 59.01 -40.35
CA VAL A 75 10.17 59.56 -39.65
C VAL A 75 10.58 59.87 -38.22
N SER A 76 10.44 61.13 -37.79
CA SER A 76 10.95 61.59 -36.48
C SER A 76 9.89 61.69 -35.36
N SER A 77 8.60 61.49 -35.65
CA SER A 77 7.54 61.42 -34.63
C SER A 77 6.35 60.54 -35.06
N ASN A 78 5.36 60.37 -34.18
CA ASN A 78 4.23 59.46 -34.38
C ASN A 78 3.58 59.62 -35.75
N SER A 79 3.37 58.51 -36.47
CA SER A 79 2.82 58.53 -37.82
C SER A 79 1.87 57.35 -38.05
N SER A 80 0.94 57.51 -39.00
CA SER A 80 -0.06 56.49 -39.30
C SER A 80 -0.07 56.16 -40.78
N PHE A 81 -0.04 54.88 -41.11
CA PHE A 81 -0.15 54.35 -42.47
C PHE A 81 -1.23 53.27 -42.45
N LYS A 82 -2.20 53.31 -43.37
CA LYS A 82 -3.17 52.21 -43.44
C LYS A 82 -2.48 50.95 -43.95
N ASN A 83 -2.14 50.86 -45.23
CA ASN A 83 -1.31 49.78 -45.76
C ASN A 83 0.14 50.24 -45.86
N PHE A 84 1.07 49.48 -45.29
CA PHE A 84 2.49 49.78 -45.26
C PHE A 84 3.26 48.77 -46.11
N THR A 85 3.85 49.20 -47.22
CA THR A 85 4.64 48.34 -48.11
C THR A 85 6.04 48.91 -48.32
N ILE A 86 7.07 48.08 -48.10
CA ILE A 86 8.45 48.36 -48.51
C ILE A 86 8.92 47.29 -49.49
N SER A 87 9.20 47.67 -50.73
CA SER A 87 9.68 46.79 -51.80
C SER A 87 11.16 47.03 -52.16
N GLY A 88 11.78 48.03 -51.53
CA GLY A 88 13.19 48.41 -51.68
C GLY A 88 13.49 49.63 -50.80
N GLY A 89 14.73 50.10 -50.77
CA GLY A 89 15.12 51.27 -49.94
C GLY A 89 15.12 51.01 -48.42
N THR A 90 15.22 52.09 -47.62
CA THR A 90 15.27 52.05 -46.15
C THR A 90 14.20 52.94 -45.52
N PHE A 91 13.32 52.36 -44.70
CA PHE A 91 12.43 53.09 -43.80
C PHE A 91 13.04 53.13 -42.40
N THR A 92 13.16 54.31 -41.79
CA THR A 92 13.61 54.47 -40.40
C THR A 92 12.44 54.98 -39.56
N ALA A 93 12.04 54.16 -38.58
CA ALA A 93 10.92 54.44 -37.69
C ALA A 93 11.28 55.46 -36.60
N PRO A 94 10.30 56.24 -36.11
CA PRO A 94 10.52 57.21 -35.04
C PRO A 94 10.79 56.51 -33.70
N ALA A 95 11.29 57.27 -32.72
CA ALA A 95 11.23 56.86 -31.31
C ALA A 95 9.79 56.77 -30.77
N GLY A 96 8.81 57.28 -31.52
CA GLY A 96 7.37 57.25 -31.22
C GLY A 96 6.63 56.06 -31.83
N ASN A 97 5.35 56.23 -32.14
CA ASN A 97 4.47 55.16 -32.63
C ASN A 97 4.23 55.21 -34.15
N VAL A 98 4.28 54.07 -34.83
CA VAL A 98 3.83 53.86 -36.21
C VAL A 98 2.55 53.05 -36.18
N ASN A 99 1.41 53.66 -36.49
CA ASN A 99 0.14 52.95 -36.57
C ASN A 99 -0.05 52.33 -37.95
N ALA A 100 -0.36 51.04 -37.99
CA ALA A 100 -0.79 50.30 -39.16
C ALA A 100 -2.29 49.97 -39.01
N ALA A 101 -3.15 50.62 -39.80
CA ALA A 101 -4.59 50.34 -39.80
C ALA A 101 -5.02 49.25 -40.81
N GLY A 102 -4.08 48.82 -41.66
CA GLY A 102 -4.21 47.78 -42.69
C GLY A 102 -2.97 46.88 -42.70
N ASN A 103 -2.58 46.35 -43.86
CA ASN A 103 -1.54 45.31 -43.94
C ASN A 103 -0.11 45.88 -43.89
N TRP A 104 0.81 45.12 -43.31
CA TRP A 104 2.25 45.39 -43.31
C TRP A 104 2.97 44.39 -44.21
N THR A 105 3.64 44.88 -45.26
CA THR A 105 4.29 44.06 -46.28
C THR A 105 5.74 44.48 -46.49
N ASN A 106 6.70 43.57 -46.28
CA ASN A 106 8.10 43.76 -46.61
C ASN A 106 8.55 42.83 -47.75
N ASN A 107 8.75 43.39 -48.92
CA ASN A 107 9.16 42.71 -50.15
C ASN A 107 10.61 43.04 -50.54
N GLY A 108 11.54 43.01 -49.57
CA GLY A 108 12.98 43.22 -49.80
C GLY A 108 13.51 44.62 -49.48
N GLY A 109 12.72 45.45 -48.78
CA GLY A 109 13.17 46.72 -48.22
C GLY A 109 13.79 46.57 -46.83
N THR A 110 14.56 47.58 -46.38
CA THR A 110 15.10 47.62 -45.01
C THR A 110 14.18 48.43 -44.10
N PHE A 111 13.60 47.79 -43.09
CA PHE A 111 12.91 48.48 -41.99
C PHE A 111 13.84 48.62 -40.79
N THR A 112 14.21 49.85 -40.46
CA THR A 112 15.00 50.19 -39.26
C THR A 112 14.03 50.61 -38.17
N SER A 113 13.81 49.73 -37.20
CA SER A 113 12.74 49.86 -36.20
C SER A 113 12.92 50.96 -35.15
N GLY A 114 14.12 51.52 -35.03
CA GLY A 114 14.42 52.55 -34.03
C GLY A 114 14.14 52.06 -32.60
N THR A 115 13.69 52.97 -31.72
CA THR A 115 13.25 52.64 -30.35
C THR A 115 11.73 52.72 -30.18
N GLY A 116 10.99 52.88 -31.28
CA GLY A 116 9.55 53.12 -31.28
C GLY A 116 8.70 51.84 -31.19
N THR A 117 7.39 52.05 -31.30
CA THR A 117 6.37 50.99 -31.31
C THR A 117 5.66 50.97 -32.66
N VAL A 118 5.40 49.78 -33.21
CA VAL A 118 4.45 49.60 -34.31
C VAL A 118 3.13 49.11 -33.71
N THR A 119 2.03 49.77 -34.02
CA THR A 119 0.70 49.43 -33.49
C THR A 119 -0.21 48.98 -34.62
N PHE A 120 -0.70 47.74 -34.56
CA PHE A 120 -1.76 47.23 -35.45
C PHE A 120 -3.12 47.55 -34.82
N ASN A 121 -3.83 48.52 -35.41
CA ASN A 121 -5.09 49.05 -34.87
C ASN A 121 -6.20 49.13 -35.93
N GLY A 122 -6.21 48.18 -36.86
CA GLY A 122 -7.21 48.09 -37.90
C GLY A 122 -8.61 47.71 -37.39
N SER A 123 -9.59 47.77 -38.29
CA SER A 123 -10.97 47.35 -38.07
C SER A 123 -11.35 46.10 -38.90
N SER A 124 -10.37 45.41 -39.44
CA SER A 124 -10.49 44.18 -40.24
C SER A 124 -9.23 43.34 -40.00
N ALA A 125 -9.23 42.05 -40.38
CA ALA A 125 -8.04 41.22 -40.26
C ALA A 125 -6.84 41.88 -40.98
N GLN A 126 -5.68 41.92 -40.30
CA GLN A 126 -4.46 42.52 -40.81
C GLN A 126 -3.41 41.44 -41.04
N THR A 127 -2.49 41.67 -41.97
CA THR A 127 -1.35 40.77 -42.18
C THR A 127 -0.01 41.45 -41.91
N ILE A 128 0.94 40.66 -41.41
CA ILE A 128 2.38 40.95 -41.47
C ILE A 128 2.96 39.94 -42.44
N GLY A 129 3.46 40.39 -43.59
CA GLY A 129 3.93 39.47 -44.62
C GLY A 129 4.89 40.10 -45.60
N GLY A 130 4.97 39.48 -46.78
CA GLY A 130 5.88 39.85 -47.86
C GLY A 130 6.91 38.76 -48.12
N THR A 131 7.97 39.07 -48.87
CA THR A 131 9.07 38.14 -49.18
C THR A 131 10.24 38.22 -48.19
N SER A 132 10.19 39.13 -47.22
CA SER A 132 11.24 39.35 -46.21
C SER A 132 10.64 39.53 -44.82
N ALA A 133 11.21 38.87 -43.81
CA ALA A 133 10.80 39.01 -42.42
C ALA A 133 10.99 40.47 -41.94
N THR A 134 10.07 40.94 -41.09
CA THR A 134 10.19 42.27 -40.46
C THR A 134 10.63 42.12 -39.01
N THR A 135 11.63 42.91 -38.61
CA THR A 135 12.03 43.07 -37.21
C THR A 135 11.48 44.37 -36.65
N PHE A 136 10.59 44.27 -35.67
CA PHE A 136 10.05 45.38 -34.90
C PHE A 136 10.90 45.62 -33.65
N ASN A 137 10.90 46.86 -33.15
CA ASN A 137 11.43 47.15 -31.83
C ASN A 137 10.36 46.77 -30.79
N ASN A 138 9.30 47.56 -30.66
CA ASN A 138 8.10 47.17 -29.92
C ASN A 138 6.91 46.96 -30.88
N LEU A 139 5.99 46.07 -30.51
CA LEU A 139 4.80 45.71 -31.27
C LEU A 139 3.56 45.76 -30.36
N THR A 140 2.52 46.48 -30.77
CA THR A 140 1.22 46.49 -30.09
C THR A 140 0.14 45.93 -31.02
N VAL A 141 -0.66 44.99 -30.53
CA VAL A 141 -1.83 44.46 -31.22
C VAL A 141 -3.09 44.99 -30.54
N SER A 142 -3.79 45.88 -31.23
CA SER A 142 -4.95 46.63 -30.75
C SER A 142 -6.11 46.57 -31.76
N ASN A 143 -6.23 45.46 -32.49
CA ASN A 143 -7.26 45.27 -33.50
C ASN A 143 -8.53 44.73 -32.84
N THR A 144 -9.57 45.55 -32.79
CA THR A 144 -10.84 45.22 -32.10
C THR A 144 -11.83 44.44 -32.95
N SER A 145 -11.52 44.21 -34.24
CA SER A 145 -12.48 43.65 -35.20
C SER A 145 -11.88 42.57 -36.10
N GLY A 146 -10.64 42.14 -35.83
CA GLY A 146 -9.95 41.06 -36.51
C GLY A 146 -8.62 40.73 -35.84
N ASP A 147 -8.00 39.63 -36.28
CA ASP A 147 -6.67 39.20 -35.82
C ASP A 147 -5.55 39.70 -36.75
N VAL A 148 -4.31 39.63 -36.28
CA VAL A 148 -3.10 39.90 -37.08
C VAL A 148 -2.48 38.56 -37.49
N THR A 149 -2.35 38.30 -38.79
CA THR A 149 -1.83 37.03 -39.31
C THR A 149 -0.44 37.19 -39.91
N LEU A 150 0.50 36.32 -39.56
CA LEU A 150 1.78 36.20 -40.25
C LEU A 150 1.58 35.46 -41.58
N SER A 151 1.97 36.10 -42.68
CA SER A 151 1.74 35.59 -44.04
C SER A 151 3.04 35.39 -44.80
N GLY A 152 3.48 34.13 -44.86
CA GLY A 152 4.61 33.67 -45.67
C GLY A 152 6.02 33.94 -45.10
N VAL A 153 6.14 34.66 -43.98
CA VAL A 153 7.41 34.97 -43.31
C VAL A 153 7.23 35.07 -41.79
N ASP A 154 8.32 34.85 -41.07
CA ASP A 154 8.42 35.11 -39.63
C ASP A 154 8.40 36.62 -39.32
N ALA A 155 8.07 36.95 -38.07
CA ALA A 155 8.15 38.31 -37.54
C ALA A 155 8.95 38.31 -36.23
N THR A 156 9.81 39.32 -36.04
CA THR A 156 10.64 39.45 -34.85
C THR A 156 10.30 40.72 -34.07
N VAL A 157 10.28 40.64 -32.74
CA VAL A 157 10.17 41.78 -31.81
C VAL A 157 11.42 41.78 -30.93
N ASN A 158 12.24 42.83 -31.04
CA ASN A 158 13.58 42.91 -30.44
C ASN A 158 13.72 43.96 -29.32
N GLY A 159 12.63 44.62 -28.92
CA GLY A 159 12.62 45.60 -27.85
C GLY A 159 13.01 44.98 -26.51
N THR A 160 13.92 45.60 -25.78
CA THR A 160 14.48 45.04 -24.53
C THR A 160 13.72 45.44 -23.26
N GLY A 161 12.67 46.25 -23.38
CA GLY A 161 11.87 46.77 -22.28
C GLY A 161 10.60 45.97 -21.97
N ALA A 162 9.93 46.34 -20.88
CA ALA A 162 8.64 45.77 -20.54
C ALA A 162 7.58 46.13 -21.60
N GLY A 163 6.81 45.15 -22.06
CA GLY A 163 5.79 45.34 -23.10
C GLY A 163 6.38 45.47 -24.50
N ALA A 164 7.50 44.78 -24.78
CA ALA A 164 8.06 44.69 -26.13
C ALA A 164 7.01 44.17 -27.12
N LEU A 165 6.21 43.18 -26.71
CA LEU A 165 4.94 42.84 -27.35
C LEU A 165 3.80 43.12 -26.36
N ASN A 166 2.83 43.92 -26.78
CA ASN A 166 1.68 44.26 -25.97
C ASN A 166 0.37 43.94 -26.70
N PHE A 167 -0.53 43.22 -26.04
CA PHE A 167 -1.89 42.99 -26.52
C PHE A 167 -2.88 43.90 -25.79
N THR A 168 -3.74 44.56 -26.56
CA THR A 168 -4.93 45.26 -26.04
C THR A 168 -6.21 44.75 -26.69
N SER A 169 -6.13 44.14 -27.88
CA SER A 169 -7.21 43.39 -28.53
C SER A 169 -6.69 42.63 -29.75
N GLY A 170 -7.19 41.42 -29.96
CA GLY A 170 -6.87 40.57 -31.12
C GLY A 170 -5.67 39.65 -30.88
N LYS A 171 -5.60 38.56 -31.66
CA LYS A 171 -4.52 37.56 -31.61
C LYS A 171 -3.47 37.83 -32.67
N ILE A 172 -2.29 37.25 -32.49
CA ILE A 172 -1.35 37.02 -33.59
C ILE A 172 -1.49 35.56 -34.04
N ILE A 173 -1.92 35.33 -35.29
CA ILE A 173 -2.02 33.99 -35.88
C ILE A 173 -0.76 33.74 -36.71
N THR A 174 0.04 32.73 -36.36
CA THR A 174 1.33 32.52 -37.04
C THR A 174 1.25 31.50 -38.18
N GLY A 175 0.30 30.56 -38.12
CA GLY A 175 0.26 29.41 -39.02
C GLY A 175 1.55 28.59 -38.91
N VAL A 176 2.19 28.32 -40.05
CA VAL A 176 3.50 27.64 -40.10
C VAL A 176 4.69 28.54 -39.71
N ASN A 177 4.48 29.85 -39.65
CA ASN A 177 5.54 30.82 -39.32
C ASN A 177 5.69 30.96 -37.80
N THR A 178 6.70 31.71 -37.38
CA THR A 178 7.06 31.94 -35.98
C THR A 178 7.03 33.43 -35.63
N LEU A 179 6.39 33.76 -34.50
CA LEU A 179 6.58 35.05 -33.86
C LEU A 179 7.76 34.95 -32.89
N ILE A 180 8.81 35.74 -33.13
CA ILE A 180 10.07 35.66 -32.40
C ILE A 180 10.20 36.85 -31.45
N ILE A 181 10.32 36.57 -30.15
CA ILE A 181 10.75 37.53 -29.14
C ILE A 181 12.27 37.38 -28.99
N GLY A 182 13.02 38.26 -29.66
CA GLY A 182 14.44 38.04 -29.92
C GLY A 182 15.38 38.46 -28.79
N ALA A 183 14.97 39.33 -27.88
CA ALA A 183 15.75 39.67 -26.69
C ALA A 183 15.24 38.90 -25.46
N SER A 184 16.17 38.34 -24.68
CA SER A 184 15.86 37.53 -23.50
C SER A 184 15.28 38.33 -22.32
N THR A 185 15.38 39.66 -22.36
CA THR A 185 14.78 40.57 -21.37
C THR A 185 13.40 41.08 -21.79
N SER A 186 12.94 40.78 -23.01
CA SER A 186 11.64 41.22 -23.51
C SER A 186 10.50 40.55 -22.75
N THR A 187 9.47 41.31 -22.40
CA THR A 187 8.23 40.76 -21.83
C THR A 187 7.04 40.96 -22.76
N ILE A 188 6.08 40.04 -22.66
CA ILE A 188 4.77 40.13 -23.31
C ILE A 188 3.78 40.63 -22.27
N THR A 189 2.99 41.65 -22.60
CA THR A 189 1.97 42.22 -21.70
C THR A 189 0.57 42.17 -22.33
N GLY A 190 -0.45 42.11 -21.48
CA GLY A 190 -1.85 42.14 -21.92
C GLY A 190 -2.38 40.86 -22.56
N ALA A 191 -1.64 39.74 -22.47
CA ALA A 191 -2.13 38.45 -22.93
C ALA A 191 -3.25 37.91 -22.02
N GLY A 192 -4.27 37.29 -22.62
CA GLY A 192 -5.46 36.79 -21.95
C GLY A 192 -6.51 36.32 -22.95
N THR A 193 -7.76 36.10 -22.52
CA THR A 193 -8.83 35.64 -23.41
C THR A 193 -9.00 36.54 -24.64
N GLY A 194 -8.82 35.98 -25.84
CA GLY A 194 -8.91 36.70 -27.13
C GLY A 194 -7.66 37.52 -27.49
N GLN A 195 -6.59 37.44 -26.71
CA GLN A 195 -5.38 38.27 -26.80
C GLN A 195 -4.13 37.40 -26.54
N TYR A 196 -3.63 36.71 -27.56
CA TYR A 196 -2.48 35.80 -27.43
C TYR A 196 -1.91 35.43 -28.79
N VAL A 197 -0.86 34.61 -28.80
CA VAL A 197 -0.32 34.01 -30.02
C VAL A 197 -1.03 32.69 -30.30
N TYR A 198 -1.72 32.61 -31.43
CA TYR A 198 -2.26 31.36 -31.97
C TYR A 198 -1.26 30.78 -32.98
N GLY A 199 -0.42 29.86 -32.50
CA GLY A 199 0.64 29.21 -33.28
C GLY A 199 1.99 29.21 -32.57
N ASN A 200 3.08 29.36 -33.32
CA ASN A 200 4.45 29.23 -32.83
C ASN A 200 4.97 30.55 -32.22
N LEU A 201 5.26 30.54 -30.93
CA LEU A 201 5.91 31.63 -30.19
C LEU A 201 7.32 31.22 -29.76
N GLN A 202 8.35 31.91 -30.27
CA GLN A 202 9.74 31.70 -29.85
C GLN A 202 10.19 32.78 -28.87
N LYS A 203 10.83 32.39 -27.77
CA LYS A 203 11.43 33.30 -26.78
C LYS A 203 12.91 32.96 -26.57
N ALA A 204 13.75 33.99 -26.44
CA ALA A 204 15.16 33.84 -26.10
C ALA A 204 15.38 33.83 -24.58
N PHE A 205 16.39 33.10 -24.10
CA PHE A 205 16.70 32.94 -22.68
C PHE A 205 18.20 33.06 -22.43
N ASN A 206 18.56 33.72 -21.32
CA ASN A 206 19.92 33.78 -20.81
C ASN A 206 20.19 32.62 -19.84
N THR A 207 21.47 32.35 -19.59
CA THR A 207 21.89 31.47 -18.49
C THR A 207 21.42 32.02 -17.15
N GLY A 208 20.92 31.15 -16.28
CA GLY A 208 20.41 31.53 -14.96
C GLY A 208 19.64 30.39 -14.29
N SER A 209 19.62 30.40 -12.96
CA SER A 209 18.94 29.41 -12.13
C SER A 209 17.63 29.94 -11.55
N GLY A 210 16.63 29.07 -11.38
CA GLY A 210 15.37 29.41 -10.72
C GLY A 210 14.53 30.45 -11.47
N GLN A 211 14.64 30.53 -12.79
CA GLN A 211 13.92 31.52 -13.59
C GLN A 211 12.46 31.11 -13.82
N THR A 212 11.59 32.10 -14.09
CA THR A 212 10.17 31.86 -14.40
C THR A 212 9.75 32.62 -15.66
N PHE A 213 9.11 31.91 -16.60
CA PHE A 213 8.62 32.48 -17.85
C PHE A 213 7.31 31.82 -18.30
N THR A 214 6.43 32.60 -18.90
CA THR A 214 5.19 32.10 -19.50
C THR A 214 5.30 32.16 -21.03
N PHE A 215 4.73 31.19 -21.73
CA PHE A 215 4.44 31.28 -23.16
C PHE A 215 2.98 31.69 -23.35
N GLU A 216 2.78 32.87 -23.91
CA GLU A 216 1.46 33.47 -24.13
C GLU A 216 0.78 32.90 -25.39
N ILE A 217 0.52 31.59 -25.36
CA ILE A 217 -0.01 30.80 -26.48
C ILE A 217 -1.46 30.34 -26.24
N GLY A 218 -2.14 30.00 -27.33
CA GLY A 218 -3.48 29.43 -27.31
C GLY A 218 -3.83 28.77 -28.64
N ASP A 219 -5.07 28.31 -28.76
CA ASP A 219 -5.62 27.76 -30.00
C ASP A 219 -6.58 28.77 -30.69
N ALA A 220 -7.42 28.32 -31.62
CA ALA A 220 -8.35 29.21 -32.31
C ALA A 220 -9.34 29.91 -31.35
N SER A 221 -9.67 29.29 -30.21
CA SER A 221 -10.74 29.68 -29.29
C SER A 221 -10.22 30.06 -27.91
N TYR A 222 -9.21 29.37 -27.38
CA TYR A 222 -8.83 29.46 -25.97
C TYR A 222 -7.38 29.85 -25.73
N TYR A 223 -7.17 30.71 -24.72
CA TYR A 223 -5.86 31.02 -24.17
C TYR A 223 -5.45 29.89 -23.21
N THR A 224 -4.39 29.15 -23.55
CA THR A 224 -3.96 27.94 -22.84
C THR A 224 -2.44 27.94 -22.64
N PRO A 225 -1.94 28.88 -21.81
CA PRO A 225 -0.51 29.11 -21.67
C PRO A 225 0.25 27.93 -21.06
N ALA A 226 1.55 27.89 -21.34
CA ALA A 226 2.52 27.03 -20.67
C ALA A 226 3.51 27.90 -19.89
N GLN A 227 3.62 27.70 -18.57
CA GLN A 227 4.60 28.38 -17.72
C GLN A 227 5.75 27.44 -17.38
N LEU A 228 6.97 27.94 -17.49
CA LEU A 228 8.17 27.32 -16.98
C LEU A 228 8.55 28.00 -15.67
N ALA A 229 8.72 27.24 -14.59
CA ALA A 229 9.19 27.69 -13.29
C ALA A 229 10.44 26.91 -12.87
N ASN A 230 11.16 27.39 -11.86
CA ASN A 230 12.43 26.79 -11.40
C ASN A 230 13.41 26.50 -12.55
N PHE A 231 13.37 27.32 -13.60
CA PHE A 231 14.03 27.03 -14.87
C PHE A 231 15.52 27.35 -14.79
N ASN A 232 16.34 26.30 -14.91
CA ASN A 232 17.80 26.36 -14.79
C ASN A 232 18.48 26.22 -16.17
N VAL A 233 18.78 27.36 -16.80
CA VAL A 233 19.42 27.42 -18.12
C VAL A 233 20.93 27.40 -17.96
N THR A 234 21.58 26.36 -18.49
CA THR A 234 23.04 26.20 -18.45
C THR A 234 23.72 26.70 -19.72
N THR A 235 23.03 26.67 -20.86
CA THR A 235 23.47 27.29 -22.11
C THR A 235 22.34 28.14 -22.69
N ALA A 236 22.62 29.43 -22.90
CA ALA A 236 21.66 30.38 -23.47
C ALA A 236 21.19 29.93 -24.87
N GLY A 237 19.94 30.26 -25.20
CA GLY A 237 19.33 29.85 -26.45
C GLY A 237 17.88 30.30 -26.54
N ASN A 238 17.06 29.57 -27.28
CA ASN A 238 15.63 29.86 -27.43
C ASN A 238 14.79 28.59 -27.33
N ILE A 239 13.50 28.79 -27.08
CA ILE A 239 12.48 27.74 -27.13
C ILE A 239 11.31 28.29 -27.94
N THR A 240 10.79 27.47 -28.85
CA THR A 240 9.54 27.70 -29.57
C THR A 240 8.43 26.87 -28.95
N ALA A 241 7.32 27.52 -28.60
CA ALA A 241 6.17 26.88 -27.97
C ALA A 241 4.91 27.01 -28.82
N ASN A 242 4.07 25.97 -28.80
CA ASN A 242 2.69 26.00 -29.28
C ASN A 242 1.81 25.03 -28.47
N THR A 243 0.49 25.07 -28.69
CA THR A 243 -0.48 24.17 -28.07
C THR A 243 -1.44 23.64 -29.13
N THR A 244 -1.86 22.38 -28.98
CA THR A 244 -2.77 21.70 -29.91
C THR A 244 -3.97 21.13 -29.14
N ALA A 245 -5.18 21.53 -29.52
CA ALA A 245 -6.45 21.06 -28.95
C ALA A 245 -6.88 19.69 -29.52
N ALA A 246 -6.04 18.67 -29.30
CA ALA A 246 -6.30 17.29 -29.69
C ALA A 246 -5.68 16.32 -28.68
N ARG A 247 -6.10 15.04 -28.73
CA ARG A 247 -5.37 13.95 -28.08
C ARG A 247 -3.98 13.84 -28.72
N HIS A 248 -2.94 13.63 -27.91
CA HIS A 248 -1.60 13.43 -28.45
C HIS A 248 -1.55 12.18 -29.36
N PRO A 249 -0.86 12.19 -30.51
CA PRO A 249 -0.80 11.05 -31.42
C PRO A 249 -0.28 9.76 -30.76
N GLU A 250 0.68 9.90 -29.85
CA GLU A 250 1.34 8.79 -29.14
C GLU A 250 0.69 8.47 -27.78
N PHE A 251 -0.57 8.84 -27.59
CA PHE A 251 -1.32 8.61 -26.35
C PHE A 251 -1.32 7.14 -25.89
N MET A 252 -1.33 6.20 -26.84
CA MET A 252 -1.46 4.77 -26.53
C MET A 252 -0.26 4.21 -25.73
N THR A 253 0.89 4.87 -25.80
CA THR A 253 2.10 4.51 -25.07
C THR A 253 2.30 5.37 -23.80
N ALA A 254 1.40 6.31 -23.54
CA ALA A 254 1.41 7.14 -22.34
C ALA A 254 0.94 6.34 -21.13
N ASN A 255 1.50 6.61 -19.95
CA ASN A 255 0.98 6.04 -18.69
C ASN A 255 -0.18 6.89 -18.16
N ILE A 256 -1.11 7.21 -19.05
CA ILE A 256 -2.32 7.97 -18.78
C ILE A 256 -3.50 7.07 -19.14
N GLY A 257 -4.46 6.95 -18.22
CA GLY A 257 -5.67 6.16 -18.42
C GLY A 257 -6.60 6.74 -19.50
N ASP A 258 -7.80 6.18 -19.62
CA ASP A 258 -8.83 6.64 -20.56
C ASP A 258 -9.45 8.00 -20.20
N LYS A 259 -9.12 8.55 -19.01
CA LYS A 259 -9.51 9.87 -18.52
C LYS A 259 -8.36 10.88 -18.64
N TYR A 260 -8.48 11.85 -19.55
CA TYR A 260 -7.38 12.73 -19.94
C TYR A 260 -7.80 14.14 -20.36
N VAL A 261 -6.81 15.02 -20.53
CA VAL A 261 -6.95 16.36 -21.11
C VAL A 261 -6.66 16.28 -22.62
N LYS A 262 -7.64 16.55 -23.47
CA LYS A 262 -7.55 16.53 -24.95
C LYS A 262 -6.77 17.74 -25.49
N ARG A 263 -5.56 17.95 -24.97
CA ARG A 263 -4.64 19.01 -25.34
C ARG A 263 -3.21 18.58 -25.03
N TYR A 264 -2.28 18.98 -25.89
CA TYR A 264 -0.85 18.90 -25.58
C TYR A 264 -0.13 20.21 -25.90
N TRP A 265 1.01 20.43 -25.23
CA TRP A 265 1.89 21.59 -25.43
C TRP A 265 3.22 21.13 -26.00
N THR A 266 3.68 21.78 -27.06
CA THR A 266 4.94 21.46 -27.72
C THR A 266 5.96 22.50 -27.31
N LEU A 267 7.08 22.09 -26.72
CA LEU A 267 8.25 22.94 -26.47
C LEU A 267 9.43 22.41 -27.29
N THR A 268 9.87 23.19 -28.28
CA THR A 268 10.99 22.84 -29.16
C THR A 268 12.20 23.70 -28.82
N PRO A 269 13.31 23.13 -28.32
CA PRO A 269 14.50 23.90 -28.01
C PRO A 269 15.28 24.20 -29.30
N GLY A 270 15.82 25.42 -29.38
CA GLY A 270 16.90 25.75 -30.33
C GLY A 270 18.25 25.27 -29.79
N SER A 271 19.19 26.19 -29.60
CA SER A 271 20.51 25.89 -29.02
C SER A 271 20.54 25.84 -27.48
N LEU A 272 19.38 25.89 -26.82
CA LEU A 272 19.28 26.01 -25.37
C LEU A 272 19.57 24.67 -24.67
N VAL A 273 20.29 24.71 -23.55
CA VAL A 273 20.50 23.56 -22.65
C VAL A 273 20.04 23.92 -21.24
N THR A 274 19.34 22.99 -20.59
CA THR A 274 18.78 23.14 -19.23
C THR A 274 19.24 21.99 -18.33
N SER A 275 19.34 22.26 -17.02
CA SER A 275 19.58 21.22 -16.00
C SER A 275 18.32 20.85 -15.20
N GLY A 276 17.20 21.53 -15.42
CA GLY A 276 15.96 21.28 -14.68
C GLY A 276 14.95 22.42 -14.82
N TYR A 277 13.66 22.10 -14.87
CA TYR A 277 12.55 23.05 -14.78
C TYR A 277 11.24 22.36 -14.43
N ASP A 278 10.26 23.16 -14.01
CA ASP A 278 8.89 22.74 -13.80
C ASP A 278 8.02 23.34 -14.89
N ILE A 279 6.99 22.61 -15.33
CA ILE A 279 6.02 23.09 -16.32
C ILE A 279 4.62 23.10 -15.72
N THR A 280 3.95 24.25 -15.79
CA THR A 280 2.52 24.39 -15.51
C THR A 280 1.78 24.60 -16.83
N ALA A 281 0.95 23.63 -17.20
CA ALA A 281 0.14 23.66 -18.41
C ALA A 281 -1.32 24.01 -18.06
N THR A 282 -1.88 25.01 -18.75
CA THR A 282 -3.23 25.52 -18.49
C THR A 282 -4.22 25.06 -19.56
N PHE A 283 -5.27 24.35 -19.17
CA PHE A 283 -6.32 23.83 -20.06
C PHE A 283 -7.70 24.40 -19.71
N VAL A 284 -8.70 24.17 -20.55
CA VAL A 284 -10.10 24.54 -20.26
C VAL A 284 -10.94 23.30 -19.95
N SER A 285 -12.05 23.46 -19.23
CA SER A 285 -12.94 22.34 -18.87
C SER A 285 -13.45 21.55 -20.08
N GLY A 286 -13.61 22.20 -21.23
CA GLY A 286 -13.99 21.56 -22.49
C GLY A 286 -12.94 20.62 -23.08
N ASP A 287 -11.70 20.65 -22.57
CA ASP A 287 -10.65 19.71 -22.98
C ASP A 287 -10.76 18.36 -22.27
N LEU A 288 -11.55 18.24 -21.20
CA LEU A 288 -11.63 17.01 -20.39
C LEU A 288 -12.38 15.88 -21.12
N VAL A 289 -11.79 14.68 -21.10
CA VAL A 289 -12.38 13.44 -21.66
C VAL A 289 -12.49 12.39 -20.57
N GLY A 290 -13.64 11.68 -20.50
CA GLY A 290 -13.85 10.59 -19.55
C GLY A 290 -14.14 11.00 -18.10
N VAL A 291 -14.33 12.30 -17.84
CA VAL A 291 -14.51 12.89 -16.49
C VAL A 291 -13.34 12.52 -15.56
N PRO A 292 -12.13 13.06 -15.82
CA PRO A 292 -10.96 12.81 -14.98
C PRO A 292 -11.13 13.42 -13.59
N ASP A 293 -10.49 12.82 -12.58
CA ASP A 293 -10.27 13.51 -11.30
C ASP A 293 -9.22 14.59 -11.52
N THR A 294 -9.67 15.84 -11.56
CA THR A 294 -8.81 17.00 -11.81
C THR A 294 -7.81 17.27 -10.69
N ASN A 295 -7.94 16.63 -9.51
CA ASN A 295 -6.96 16.73 -8.42
C ASN A 295 -5.84 15.68 -8.52
N ALA A 296 -5.99 14.71 -9.42
CA ALA A 296 -5.04 13.61 -9.61
C ALA A 296 -4.51 13.54 -11.05
N LEU A 297 -4.39 14.69 -11.73
CA LEU A 297 -3.82 14.76 -13.07
C LEU A 297 -2.30 14.76 -12.99
N ILE A 298 -1.67 13.97 -13.85
CA ILE A 298 -0.23 14.03 -14.13
C ILE A 298 0.01 14.67 -15.50
N VAL A 299 1.17 15.29 -15.71
CA VAL A 299 1.60 15.79 -17.02
C VAL A 299 2.85 15.07 -17.47
N GLN A 300 2.76 14.23 -18.50
CA GLN A 300 3.89 13.51 -19.05
C GLN A 300 4.55 14.28 -20.18
N LYS A 301 5.87 14.12 -20.32
CA LYS A 301 6.65 14.61 -21.45
C LYS A 301 6.97 13.47 -22.41
N TYR A 302 6.58 13.60 -23.67
CA TYR A 302 6.97 12.66 -24.70
C TYR A 302 8.49 12.70 -24.91
N ASN A 303 9.09 11.54 -25.13
CA ASN A 303 10.39 11.38 -25.76
C ASN A 303 10.12 10.53 -26.99
N PRO A 304 10.80 10.71 -28.12
CA PRO A 304 10.58 9.84 -29.28
C PRO A 304 10.53 8.36 -28.85
N SER A 305 9.37 7.71 -29.03
CA SER A 305 8.99 6.33 -28.61
C SER A 305 8.70 6.02 -27.12
N THR A 306 8.79 6.97 -26.18
CA THR A 306 8.52 6.75 -24.74
C THR A 306 7.94 7.98 -24.04
N TRP A 307 7.47 7.87 -22.80
CA TRP A 307 6.98 9.01 -22.00
C TRP A 307 7.75 9.14 -20.68
N SER A 308 8.11 10.36 -20.30
CA SER A 308 8.69 10.69 -18.99
C SER A 308 7.65 11.33 -18.10
N ASN A 309 7.48 10.82 -16.88
CA ASN A 309 6.74 11.53 -15.84
C ASN A 309 7.61 12.58 -15.17
N PRO A 310 6.99 13.59 -14.56
CA PRO A 310 7.69 14.51 -13.68
C PRO A 310 8.09 13.79 -12.38
N ALA A 311 9.00 14.41 -11.62
CA ALA A 311 9.37 13.95 -10.28
C ALA A 311 8.18 13.98 -9.31
N SER A 312 7.28 14.94 -9.49
CA SER A 312 6.01 15.04 -8.78
C SER A 312 5.00 15.80 -9.64
N SER A 313 3.70 15.58 -9.41
CA SER A 313 2.61 16.29 -10.07
C SER A 313 1.71 16.99 -9.07
N SER A 314 1.13 18.11 -9.47
CA SER A 314 0.03 18.77 -8.76
C SER A 314 -0.93 19.37 -9.77
N SER A 315 -2.22 19.38 -9.48
CA SER A 315 -3.23 19.87 -10.42
C SER A 315 -4.36 20.64 -9.76
N THR A 316 -5.07 21.42 -10.57
CA THR A 316 -6.33 22.09 -10.24
C THR A 316 -7.36 21.77 -11.32
N SER A 317 -8.56 22.35 -11.24
CA SER A 317 -9.61 22.17 -12.26
C SER A 317 -9.23 22.66 -13.67
N THR A 318 -8.17 23.46 -13.82
CA THR A 318 -7.74 24.03 -15.12
C THR A 318 -6.23 24.06 -15.32
N THR A 319 -5.44 23.49 -14.41
CA THR A 319 -3.97 23.45 -14.53
C THR A 319 -3.41 22.12 -14.08
N VAL A 320 -2.30 21.72 -14.69
CA VAL A 320 -1.47 20.61 -14.24
C VAL A 320 -0.01 21.06 -14.23
N THR A 321 0.69 20.74 -13.15
CA THR A 321 2.10 21.08 -12.96
C THR A 321 2.92 19.82 -12.81
N GLY A 322 3.99 19.70 -13.60
CA GLY A 322 4.99 18.64 -13.48
C GLY A 322 6.35 19.22 -13.12
N VAL A 323 6.98 18.63 -12.10
CA VAL A 323 8.25 19.10 -11.52
C VAL A 323 9.45 18.32 -12.09
N GLY A 324 10.57 19.01 -12.32
CA GLY A 324 11.88 18.37 -12.50
C GLY A 324 12.21 17.83 -13.90
N PHE A 325 11.66 18.39 -14.97
CA PHE A 325 12.04 18.01 -16.34
C PHE A 325 13.41 18.56 -16.74
N THR A 326 14.19 17.79 -17.50
CA THR A 326 15.55 18.15 -17.94
C THR A 326 15.70 18.28 -19.46
N SER A 327 14.63 18.08 -20.22
CA SER A 327 14.60 18.21 -21.68
C SER A 327 13.21 18.65 -22.14
N PHE A 328 13.10 19.18 -23.36
CA PHE A 328 11.84 19.66 -23.94
C PHE A 328 11.30 18.69 -25.01
N SER A 329 9.98 18.65 -25.18
CA SER A 329 9.25 17.92 -26.24
C SER A 329 7.75 18.28 -26.13
N ASP A 330 6.88 17.32 -26.41
CA ASP A 330 5.43 17.43 -26.23
C ASP A 330 5.04 17.05 -24.80
N PHE A 331 4.04 17.74 -24.24
CA PHE A 331 3.52 17.54 -22.89
C PHE A 331 2.04 17.22 -22.96
N PHE A 332 1.62 16.11 -22.35
CA PHE A 332 0.24 15.63 -22.37
C PHE A 332 -0.21 15.21 -20.96
N SER A 333 -1.51 15.28 -20.65
CA SER A 333 -1.99 15.11 -19.27
C SER A 333 -3.25 14.23 -19.16
N GLY A 334 -3.35 13.51 -18.05
CA GLY A 334 -4.54 12.76 -17.63
C GLY A 334 -4.35 12.10 -16.26
N ASN A 335 -5.30 11.28 -15.82
CA ASN A 335 -5.12 10.48 -14.61
C ASN A 335 -4.16 9.32 -14.90
N GLY A 336 -3.17 9.11 -14.04
CA GLY A 336 -2.39 7.87 -14.08
C GLY A 336 -3.29 6.66 -13.77
N GLY A 337 -2.90 5.45 -14.20
CA GLY A 337 -3.54 4.24 -13.68
C GLY A 337 -3.33 4.19 -12.16
N THR A 338 -4.39 3.99 -11.39
CA THR A 338 -4.24 3.79 -9.94
C THR A 338 -3.53 2.45 -9.72
N PRO A 339 -2.42 2.41 -8.97
CA PRO A 339 -1.70 1.16 -8.76
C PRO A 339 -2.59 0.19 -8.00
N THR A 340 -2.86 -0.96 -8.61
CA THR A 340 -3.39 -2.10 -7.85
C THR A 340 -2.22 -2.85 -7.20
N PRO A 341 -2.46 -3.52 -6.07
CA PRO A 341 -1.43 -4.30 -5.38
C PRO A 341 -1.30 -5.71 -5.97
N VAL A 342 -1.21 -5.80 -7.30
CA VAL A 342 -0.87 -7.02 -8.04
C VAL A 342 0.58 -6.97 -8.49
N THR A 343 1.33 -8.03 -8.20
CA THR A 343 2.69 -8.19 -8.73
C THR A 343 2.67 -9.23 -9.83
N LEU A 344 2.70 -8.80 -11.09
CA LEU A 344 2.91 -9.70 -12.22
C LEU A 344 4.33 -10.29 -12.14
N SER A 345 4.48 -11.57 -12.45
CA SER A 345 5.78 -12.26 -12.50
C SER A 345 6.10 -12.80 -13.89
N TYR A 346 5.10 -13.18 -14.67
CA TYR A 346 5.27 -13.74 -16.00
C TYR A 346 4.12 -13.32 -16.91
N PHE A 347 4.44 -13.06 -18.18
CA PHE A 347 3.44 -12.90 -19.24
C PHE A 347 3.99 -13.40 -20.57
N ASN A 348 3.17 -14.13 -21.31
CA ASN A 348 3.50 -14.60 -22.64
C ASN A 348 2.23 -14.80 -23.47
N THR A 349 2.30 -14.41 -24.75
CA THR A 349 1.23 -14.67 -25.72
C THR A 349 1.79 -15.44 -26.91
N GLN A 350 1.15 -16.56 -27.28
CA GLN A 350 1.55 -17.41 -28.41
C GLN A 350 0.37 -17.73 -29.33
N ARG A 351 0.65 -18.00 -30.60
CA ARG A 351 -0.35 -18.59 -31.52
C ARG A 351 -0.57 -20.06 -31.17
N ASN A 352 -1.84 -20.44 -31.04
CA ASN A 352 -2.28 -21.82 -30.90
C ASN A 352 -3.40 -22.09 -31.92
N GLY A 353 -3.02 -22.64 -33.08
CA GLY A 353 -3.92 -22.79 -34.23
C GLY A 353 -4.43 -21.43 -34.73
N ASP A 354 -5.76 -21.29 -34.83
CA ASP A 354 -6.44 -20.06 -35.25
C ASP A 354 -6.69 -19.08 -34.08
N SER A 355 -6.23 -19.41 -32.87
CA SER A 355 -6.41 -18.61 -31.65
C SER A 355 -5.07 -18.13 -31.08
N LEU A 356 -5.14 -17.15 -30.18
CA LEU A 356 -4.03 -16.77 -29.31
C LEU A 356 -4.23 -17.34 -27.92
N GLN A 357 -3.16 -17.87 -27.34
CA GLN A 357 -3.08 -18.29 -25.95
C GLN A 357 -2.30 -17.24 -25.17
N PHE A 358 -2.88 -16.77 -24.08
CA PHE A 358 -2.30 -15.87 -23.11
C PHE A 358 -2.00 -16.69 -21.85
N ASP A 359 -0.74 -16.69 -21.43
CA ASP A 359 -0.29 -17.29 -20.18
C ASP A 359 0.32 -16.18 -19.31
N TRP A 360 -0.12 -16.06 -18.07
CA TRP A 360 0.48 -15.14 -17.12
C TRP A 360 0.51 -15.72 -15.72
N SER A 361 1.44 -15.24 -14.91
CA SER A 361 1.54 -15.62 -13.51
C SER A 361 1.71 -14.39 -12.64
N THR A 362 1.01 -14.36 -11.51
CA THR A 362 1.19 -13.35 -10.46
C THR A 362 2.08 -13.91 -9.36
N ALA A 363 2.96 -13.08 -8.81
CA ALA A 363 3.70 -13.35 -7.59
C ALA A 363 2.86 -13.05 -6.35
N THR A 364 2.01 -12.02 -6.43
CA THR A 364 1.03 -11.65 -5.42
C THR A 364 -0.22 -11.09 -6.07
N GLU A 365 -1.35 -11.36 -5.42
CA GLU A 365 -2.63 -10.71 -5.64
C GLU A 365 -3.15 -10.28 -4.28
N THR A 366 -3.42 -8.99 -4.07
CA THR A 366 -4.06 -8.50 -2.85
C THR A 366 -5.29 -7.73 -3.27
N GLY A 367 -6.47 -8.11 -2.79
CA GLY A 367 -7.72 -7.48 -3.21
C GLY A 367 -7.89 -7.41 -4.73
N ASN A 368 -7.54 -8.46 -5.48
CA ASN A 368 -7.67 -8.50 -6.94
C ASN A 368 -8.90 -9.31 -7.36
N VAL A 369 -9.84 -8.72 -8.09
CA VAL A 369 -11.04 -9.44 -8.55
C VAL A 369 -10.82 -10.19 -9.86
N GLY A 370 -9.91 -9.70 -10.73
CA GLY A 370 -9.60 -10.37 -11.98
C GLY A 370 -8.81 -9.53 -12.97
N PHE A 371 -8.81 -9.97 -14.23
CA PHE A 371 -7.98 -9.41 -15.29
C PHE A 371 -8.78 -9.18 -16.58
N ASN A 372 -8.48 -8.07 -17.27
CA ASN A 372 -8.80 -7.85 -18.66
C ASN A 372 -7.55 -8.03 -19.54
N LEU A 373 -7.75 -8.49 -20.76
CA LEU A 373 -6.71 -8.61 -21.79
C LEU A 373 -7.06 -7.66 -22.94
N TYR A 374 -6.07 -6.99 -23.49
CA TYR A 374 -6.22 -6.10 -24.63
C TYR A 374 -5.24 -6.48 -25.75
N ALA A 375 -5.68 -6.33 -27.00
CA ALA A 375 -4.86 -6.45 -28.19
C ALA A 375 -4.85 -5.12 -28.95
N GLU A 376 -3.68 -4.70 -29.41
CA GLU A 376 -3.57 -3.53 -30.28
C GLU A 376 -3.89 -3.91 -31.74
N LYS A 377 -4.86 -3.21 -32.34
CA LYS A 377 -5.27 -3.34 -33.74
C LYS A 377 -5.45 -1.96 -34.36
N ASP A 378 -4.78 -1.70 -35.47
CA ASP A 378 -4.87 -0.43 -36.22
C ASP A 378 -4.64 0.83 -35.34
N GLY A 379 -3.81 0.71 -34.30
CA GLY A 379 -3.51 1.78 -33.34
C GLY A 379 -4.56 1.97 -32.23
N GLU A 380 -5.55 1.07 -32.12
CA GLU A 380 -6.54 1.06 -31.04
C GLU A 380 -6.43 -0.20 -30.17
N LEU A 381 -6.75 -0.06 -28.87
CA LEU A 381 -6.84 -1.20 -27.96
C LEU A 381 -8.23 -1.82 -28.07
N VAL A 382 -8.26 -3.10 -28.41
CA VAL A 382 -9.48 -3.91 -28.43
C VAL A 382 -9.40 -4.90 -27.27
N GLN A 383 -10.37 -4.83 -26.36
CA GLN A 383 -10.50 -5.80 -25.29
C GLN A 383 -10.75 -7.20 -25.88
N VAL A 384 -10.03 -8.19 -25.35
CA VAL A 384 -10.00 -9.57 -25.86
C VAL A 384 -11.08 -10.42 -25.19
N ASN A 385 -11.34 -10.20 -23.91
CA ASN A 385 -12.30 -10.94 -23.10
C ASN A 385 -13.63 -10.16 -22.96
N ASP A 386 -14.76 -10.85 -23.15
CA ASP A 386 -16.11 -10.25 -23.03
C ASP A 386 -16.53 -10.02 -21.57
N GLU A 387 -16.03 -10.86 -20.66
CA GLU A 387 -16.20 -10.76 -19.21
C GLU A 387 -14.83 -10.78 -18.54
N LEU A 388 -14.72 -10.14 -17.36
CA LEU A 388 -13.49 -10.12 -16.58
C LEU A 388 -13.03 -11.56 -16.26
N ILE A 389 -11.74 -11.83 -16.45
CA ILE A 389 -11.15 -13.13 -16.15
C ILE A 389 -10.93 -13.22 -14.64
N PRO A 390 -11.62 -14.10 -13.89
CA PRO A 390 -11.54 -14.12 -12.44
C PRO A 390 -10.17 -14.48 -11.92
N SER A 391 -9.75 -13.76 -10.87
CA SER A 391 -8.70 -14.23 -9.98
C SER A 391 -9.07 -15.59 -9.40
N GLN A 392 -8.07 -16.46 -9.23
CA GLN A 392 -8.30 -17.77 -8.61
C GLN A 392 -8.66 -17.64 -7.14
N VAL A 393 -8.06 -16.66 -6.48
CA VAL A 393 -8.37 -16.17 -5.15
C VAL A 393 -8.18 -14.67 -5.17
N ILE A 394 -8.94 -13.93 -4.36
CA ILE A 394 -8.82 -12.47 -4.32
C ILE A 394 -7.50 -12.03 -3.65
N ASP A 395 -7.00 -12.90 -2.77
CA ASP A 395 -5.81 -12.69 -1.97
C ASP A 395 -4.89 -13.92 -2.07
N SER A 396 -3.67 -13.69 -2.53
CA SER A 396 -2.61 -14.68 -2.51
C SER A 396 -1.26 -13.99 -2.41
N LEU A 397 -0.45 -14.48 -1.49
CA LEU A 397 1.01 -14.26 -1.51
C LEU A 397 1.75 -15.41 -2.18
N ASP A 398 1.01 -16.44 -2.61
CA ASP A 398 1.53 -17.57 -3.37
C ASP A 398 1.36 -17.30 -4.88
N ARG A 399 2.26 -17.87 -5.70
CA ARG A 399 2.18 -17.78 -7.17
C ARG A 399 0.86 -18.34 -7.69
N LEU A 400 0.17 -17.61 -8.55
CA LEU A 400 -1.00 -18.08 -9.28
C LEU A 400 -0.74 -18.05 -10.78
N ASP A 401 -1.13 -19.11 -11.48
CA ASP A 401 -0.91 -19.26 -12.93
C ASP A 401 -2.23 -19.25 -13.68
N TYR A 402 -2.32 -18.43 -14.71
CA TYR A 402 -3.53 -18.24 -15.50
C TYR A 402 -3.28 -18.57 -16.96
N ARG A 403 -4.36 -19.02 -17.61
CA ARG A 403 -4.39 -19.28 -19.05
C ARG A 403 -5.71 -18.84 -19.64
N TYR A 404 -5.66 -18.09 -20.73
CA TYR A 404 -6.83 -17.69 -21.50
C TYR A 404 -6.59 -17.88 -23.00
N GLN A 405 -7.63 -18.27 -23.75
CA GLN A 405 -7.56 -18.46 -25.20
C GLN A 405 -8.65 -17.67 -25.89
N ALA A 406 -8.29 -16.93 -26.94
CA ALA A 406 -9.25 -16.13 -27.72
C ALA A 406 -8.90 -16.06 -29.21
N GLY A 407 -9.94 -16.00 -30.04
CA GLY A 407 -9.84 -15.79 -31.49
C GLY A 407 -9.61 -14.32 -31.84
N VAL A 408 -8.47 -13.75 -31.44
CA VAL A 408 -8.12 -12.34 -31.67
C VAL A 408 -6.85 -12.20 -32.51
N GLY A 409 -6.80 -11.18 -33.37
CA GLY A 409 -5.60 -10.80 -34.13
C GLY A 409 -4.83 -9.65 -33.43
N GLY A 410 -3.58 -9.42 -33.81
CA GLY A 410 -2.72 -8.38 -33.23
C GLY A 410 -1.31 -8.92 -32.96
N SER A 411 -0.37 -8.01 -32.70
CA SER A 411 1.01 -8.34 -32.33
C SER A 411 1.46 -7.75 -31.00
N ILE A 412 0.68 -6.84 -30.42
CA ILE A 412 0.97 -6.17 -29.14
C ILE A 412 -0.22 -6.39 -28.20
N PHE A 413 0.07 -6.77 -26.96
CA PHE A 413 -0.93 -7.09 -25.95
C PHE A 413 -0.66 -6.36 -24.63
N TYR A 414 -1.72 -6.21 -23.87
CA TYR A 414 -1.69 -5.65 -22.52
C TYR A 414 -2.57 -6.52 -21.62
N ILE A 415 -2.21 -6.62 -20.36
CA ILE A 415 -3.06 -7.17 -19.31
C ILE A 415 -3.39 -6.05 -18.34
N GLU A 416 -4.63 -5.95 -17.91
CA GLU A 416 -5.10 -5.00 -16.92
C GLU A 416 -5.65 -5.79 -15.75
N ASP A 417 -5.11 -5.58 -14.56
CA ASP A 417 -5.69 -6.09 -13.32
C ASP A 417 -6.79 -5.15 -12.82
N VAL A 418 -7.67 -5.68 -12.00
CA VAL A 418 -8.84 -4.95 -11.49
C VAL A 418 -8.99 -5.26 -10.01
N SER A 419 -8.87 -4.24 -9.16
CA SER A 419 -8.98 -4.40 -7.71
C SER A 419 -10.44 -4.53 -7.27
N VAL A 420 -10.62 -5.00 -6.03
CA VAL A 420 -11.92 -5.02 -5.34
C VAL A 420 -12.54 -3.62 -5.21
N LEU A 421 -11.77 -2.54 -5.35
CA LEU A 421 -12.25 -1.15 -5.32
C LEU A 421 -12.57 -0.59 -6.73
N GLY A 422 -12.44 -1.41 -7.77
CA GLY A 422 -12.61 -0.98 -9.17
C GLY A 422 -11.43 -0.19 -9.74
N GLU A 423 -10.31 -0.15 -9.03
CA GLU A 423 -9.05 0.42 -9.54
C GLU A 423 -8.44 -0.53 -10.56
N THR A 424 -7.75 0.02 -11.56
CA THR A 424 -7.12 -0.81 -12.60
C THR A 424 -5.70 -0.37 -12.88
N ARG A 425 -4.82 -1.35 -13.07
CA ARG A 425 -3.46 -1.12 -13.56
C ARG A 425 -3.24 -1.94 -14.82
N ARG A 426 -2.75 -1.27 -15.86
CA ARG A 426 -2.40 -1.93 -17.14
C ARG A 426 -0.90 -2.19 -17.21
N HIS A 427 -0.56 -3.41 -17.57
CA HIS A 427 0.80 -3.88 -17.85
C HIS A 427 0.98 -4.14 -19.35
N GLY A 428 2.19 -3.87 -19.84
CA GLY A 428 2.58 -4.01 -21.25
C GLY A 428 3.32 -2.75 -21.73
N PRO A 429 3.55 -2.61 -23.06
CA PRO A 429 3.17 -3.53 -24.12
C PRO A 429 3.93 -4.88 -24.10
N PHE A 430 3.27 -5.96 -24.50
CA PHE A 430 3.85 -7.29 -24.66
C PHE A 430 3.76 -7.77 -26.12
N GLN A 431 4.89 -8.17 -26.71
CA GLN A 431 4.95 -8.62 -28.10
C GLN A 431 4.53 -10.09 -28.26
N LEU A 432 3.87 -10.40 -29.37
CA LEU A 432 3.52 -11.78 -29.75
C LEU A 432 4.77 -12.66 -29.87
N GLY A 433 4.77 -13.80 -29.18
CA GLY A 433 5.85 -14.78 -29.22
C GLY A 433 7.01 -14.51 -28.27
N GLU A 434 7.01 -13.38 -27.56
CA GLU A 434 8.00 -13.06 -26.53
C GLU A 434 7.47 -13.37 -25.13
N ALA A 435 8.36 -13.83 -24.24
CA ALA A 435 8.07 -14.05 -22.84
C ALA A 435 8.68 -12.92 -22.00
N TYR A 436 7.88 -12.38 -21.08
CA TYR A 436 8.25 -11.29 -20.19
C TYR A 436 8.23 -11.78 -18.74
N GLY A 437 9.20 -11.33 -17.95
CA GLY A 437 9.40 -11.79 -16.58
C GLY A 437 9.88 -13.24 -16.50
N GLY A 438 9.50 -13.96 -15.45
CA GLY A 438 9.87 -15.36 -15.25
C GLY A 438 8.88 -16.11 -14.35
N LEU A 439 8.70 -17.40 -14.65
CA LEU A 439 7.96 -18.31 -13.77
C LEU A 439 8.76 -18.53 -12.49
N LEU A 440 8.21 -18.12 -11.34
CA LEU A 440 8.86 -18.25 -10.04
C LEU A 440 8.71 -19.67 -9.48
N ASP A 441 9.78 -20.30 -9.02
CA ASP A 441 9.70 -21.64 -8.42
C ASP A 441 8.99 -21.62 -7.06
N VAL A 442 8.16 -22.64 -6.82
CA VAL A 442 7.50 -22.89 -5.53
C VAL A 442 8.47 -23.67 -4.64
N ASN A 443 8.73 -23.17 -3.43
CA ASN A 443 9.65 -23.79 -2.47
C ASN A 443 8.89 -24.27 -1.22
N PRO A 444 8.21 -25.43 -1.26
CA PRO A 444 7.32 -25.85 -0.19
C PRO A 444 8.05 -26.15 1.12
N ILE A 445 7.39 -25.90 2.25
CA ILE A 445 7.93 -26.21 3.58
C ILE A 445 7.67 -27.68 3.93
N ASP A 446 8.71 -28.41 4.32
CA ASP A 446 8.60 -29.77 4.84
C ASP A 446 8.29 -29.76 6.34
N TRP A 447 7.02 -29.51 6.68
CA TRP A 447 6.56 -29.51 8.07
C TRP A 447 6.67 -30.87 8.75
N ALA A 448 6.60 -31.96 8.00
CA ALA A 448 6.74 -33.31 8.56
C ALA A 448 8.18 -33.55 9.04
N ALA A 449 9.18 -33.13 8.27
CA ALA A 449 10.58 -33.19 8.69
C ALA A 449 10.87 -32.28 9.89
N ILE A 450 10.35 -31.04 9.89
CA ILE A 450 10.48 -30.11 11.02
C ILE A 450 9.87 -30.73 12.28
N GLN A 451 8.63 -31.24 12.23
CA GLN A 451 8.01 -31.93 13.36
C GLN A 451 8.82 -33.14 13.83
N ALA A 452 9.39 -33.92 12.91
CA ALA A 452 10.21 -35.08 13.27
C ALA A 452 11.47 -34.66 14.05
N GLU A 453 12.10 -33.54 13.71
CA GLU A 453 13.22 -32.97 14.48
C GLU A 453 12.78 -32.60 15.91
N HIS A 454 11.63 -31.94 16.05
CA HIS A 454 11.18 -31.37 17.32
C HIS A 454 10.38 -32.33 18.22
N SER A 455 9.85 -33.43 17.67
CA SER A 455 9.16 -34.48 18.43
C SER A 455 10.10 -35.46 19.15
N LEU A 456 11.40 -35.44 18.83
CA LEU A 456 12.44 -36.29 19.43
C LEU A 456 13.20 -35.61 20.58
N ALA A 457 12.95 -34.32 20.84
CA ALA A 457 13.47 -33.63 22.01
C ALA A 457 12.64 -34.06 23.24
N PRO A 458 13.24 -34.67 24.29
CA PRO A 458 12.49 -34.99 25.50
C PRO A 458 11.88 -33.71 26.06
N ALA A 459 10.62 -33.79 26.52
CA ALA A 459 9.97 -32.74 27.29
C ALA A 459 10.98 -32.13 28.26
N SER A 460 11.33 -30.87 28.02
CA SER A 460 12.50 -30.20 28.58
C SER A 460 12.63 -30.51 30.06
N ALA A 461 13.66 -31.30 30.40
CA ALA A 461 14.20 -31.25 31.75
C ALA A 461 14.61 -29.79 31.98
N PRO A 462 14.24 -29.17 33.11
CA PRO A 462 14.68 -27.83 33.44
C PRO A 462 16.20 -27.75 33.29
N LEU A 463 16.71 -26.69 32.65
CA LEU A 463 18.14 -26.39 32.68
C LEU A 463 18.60 -26.44 34.14
N THR A 464 19.60 -27.27 34.42
CA THR A 464 20.11 -27.43 35.79
C THR A 464 20.78 -26.13 36.22
N LEU A 465 20.67 -25.80 37.52
CA LEU A 465 21.28 -24.61 38.13
C LEU A 465 22.78 -24.46 37.78
N ASP A 466 23.47 -25.58 37.56
CA ASP A 466 24.88 -25.66 37.17
C ASP A 466 25.17 -25.08 35.77
N GLN A 467 24.21 -25.12 34.85
CA GLN A 467 24.35 -24.54 33.49
C GLN A 467 24.13 -23.02 33.47
N VAL A 468 23.62 -22.47 34.57
CA VAL A 468 23.29 -21.05 34.74
C VAL A 468 24.26 -20.34 35.70
N GLN A 469 24.96 -21.07 36.56
CA GLN A 469 25.84 -20.53 37.62
C GLN A 469 27.32 -20.26 37.21
N ALA A 470 27.70 -20.38 35.94
CA ALA A 470 29.08 -20.13 35.51
C ALA A 470 29.47 -18.64 35.35
N ILE A 471 28.69 -17.69 35.87
CA ILE A 471 28.97 -16.25 35.83
C ILE A 471 28.85 -15.68 37.26
N PRO A 472 29.86 -14.98 37.81
CA PRO A 472 29.85 -14.58 39.22
C PRO A 472 28.88 -13.42 39.49
N ASP A 473 28.03 -13.58 40.51
CA ASP A 473 27.15 -12.54 41.07
C ASP A 473 27.91 -11.65 42.08
N GLU A 474 27.70 -10.33 42.03
CA GLU A 474 27.79 -9.45 43.21
C GLU A 474 26.43 -8.76 43.44
N PRO A 475 25.92 -8.68 44.70
CA PRO A 475 24.59 -8.15 44.98
C PRO A 475 24.63 -6.66 45.32
N LEU A 476 23.69 -5.88 44.78
CA LEU A 476 23.37 -4.53 45.26
C LEU A 476 21.95 -4.47 45.85
N GLN A 477 21.86 -3.69 46.92
CA GLN A 477 20.79 -3.61 47.91
C GLN A 477 19.46 -3.06 47.37
N ASP A 478 18.39 -3.69 47.86
CA ASP A 478 16.99 -3.28 47.79
C ASP A 478 16.73 -2.09 48.71
N ASP A 479 16.09 -1.04 48.18
CA ASP A 479 15.41 -0.04 49.00
C ASP A 479 14.08 0.32 48.32
N SER A 480 12.99 -0.27 48.81
CA SER A 480 11.63 0.05 48.39
C SER A 480 10.75 0.27 49.62
N SER A 481 10.20 1.49 49.74
CA SER A 481 9.18 1.81 50.74
C SER A 481 7.95 2.45 50.09
N ASP A 482 6.82 1.78 50.34
CA ASP A 482 5.44 2.27 50.49
C ASP A 482 4.76 3.05 49.36
N ILE A 483 3.74 2.39 48.77
CA ILE A 483 2.46 3.05 48.46
C ILE A 483 1.28 2.07 48.54
N ALA A 484 0.22 2.52 49.21
CA ALA A 484 -0.93 1.76 49.68
C ALA A 484 -1.96 1.38 48.59
N GLU A 485 -2.59 0.21 48.77
CA GLU A 485 -3.73 -0.29 48.00
C GLU A 485 -5.08 0.27 48.49
N PRO A 486 -6.06 0.53 47.60
CA PRO A 486 -7.47 0.48 47.94
C PRO A 486 -8.13 -0.84 47.48
N LYS A 487 -8.93 -1.42 48.38
CA LYS A 487 -9.80 -2.59 48.15
C LYS A 487 -11.19 -2.14 47.70
N THR A 488 -11.78 -2.82 46.71
CA THR A 488 -13.17 -3.32 46.75
C THR A 488 -13.42 -4.39 45.67
N PRO A 489 -14.38 -5.31 45.89
CA PRO A 489 -14.56 -6.54 45.11
C PRO A 489 -15.63 -6.39 44.02
N GLU A 490 -15.43 -7.02 42.86
CA GLU A 490 -16.51 -7.21 41.88
C GLU A 490 -16.42 -8.56 41.17
N ILE A 491 -17.60 -9.15 40.94
CA ILE A 491 -17.85 -10.47 40.38
C ILE A 491 -17.91 -10.36 38.85
N LEU A 492 -17.32 -11.37 38.19
CA LEU A 492 -17.18 -11.61 36.75
C LEU A 492 -18.26 -11.02 35.84
N PRO A 493 -17.82 -10.34 34.76
CA PRO A 493 -18.00 -10.89 33.43
C PRO A 493 -16.67 -11.00 32.67
N ILE A 494 -16.73 -11.70 31.53
CA ILE A 494 -15.71 -11.94 30.52
C ILE A 494 -14.70 -10.77 30.44
N LEU A 495 -13.41 -11.04 30.69
CA LEU A 495 -12.35 -10.12 30.31
C LEU A 495 -11.93 -10.46 28.88
N PRO A 496 -12.33 -9.68 27.86
CA PRO A 496 -11.63 -9.70 26.59
C PRO A 496 -10.14 -9.37 26.84
N LEU A 497 -9.27 -9.87 25.96
CA LEU A 497 -7.90 -9.40 25.86
C LEU A 497 -7.93 -7.96 25.30
N HIS A 498 -8.36 -6.97 26.08
CA HIS A 498 -8.18 -5.55 25.74
C HIS A 498 -7.58 -4.77 26.91
N GLU A 499 -6.89 -3.72 26.49
CA GLU A 499 -5.83 -2.92 27.10
C GLU A 499 -5.97 -2.58 28.60
N GLY A 500 -4.81 -2.54 29.29
CA GLY A 500 -4.68 -1.80 30.54
C GLY A 500 -4.30 -2.57 31.81
N ARG A 501 -4.00 -3.89 31.74
CA ARG A 501 -3.49 -4.58 32.93
C ARG A 501 -2.02 -4.24 33.20
N LYS A 502 -1.79 -3.63 34.37
CA LYS A 502 -0.49 -3.22 34.91
C LYS A 502 0.57 -4.34 34.83
N GLU A 503 1.80 -3.93 34.52
CA GLU A 503 3.07 -4.65 34.25
C GLU A 503 3.57 -5.65 35.32
N LYS A 504 2.69 -6.28 36.11
CA LYS A 504 3.10 -7.09 37.25
C LYS A 504 3.21 -8.58 36.88
N PRO A 505 4.34 -9.24 37.21
CA PRO A 505 4.48 -10.69 37.15
C PRO A 505 3.35 -11.42 37.89
N VAL A 506 2.97 -12.59 37.41
CA VAL A 506 1.98 -13.44 38.08
C VAL A 506 2.48 -13.88 39.48
N PRO A 507 1.67 -13.77 40.56
CA PRO A 507 2.08 -14.16 41.92
C PRO A 507 2.53 -15.64 42.05
N SER A 508 3.52 -15.89 42.92
CA SER A 508 4.39 -17.08 43.01
C SER A 508 3.82 -18.35 43.68
N ALA A 509 2.52 -18.63 43.60
CA ALA A 509 2.04 -19.92 44.10
C ALA A 509 2.42 -21.03 43.09
N SER A 510 3.42 -21.87 43.43
CA SER A 510 3.86 -22.96 42.54
C SER A 510 2.71 -23.95 42.31
N PRO A 511 2.23 -24.12 41.06
CA PRO A 511 1.25 -25.14 40.77
C PRO A 511 1.87 -26.52 40.98
N ILE A 512 1.03 -27.51 41.28
CA ILE A 512 1.37 -28.93 41.27
C ILE A 512 1.32 -29.44 39.83
N VAL A 513 0.31 -29.02 39.06
CA VAL A 513 0.05 -29.43 37.67
C VAL A 513 -0.82 -28.39 36.96
N ASN A 514 -0.57 -28.18 35.68
CA ASN A 514 -1.43 -27.42 34.79
C ASN A 514 -2.36 -28.37 34.02
N LEU A 515 -3.63 -27.96 33.90
CA LEU A 515 -4.69 -28.66 33.21
C LEU A 515 -5.00 -27.90 31.92
N GLN A 516 -4.70 -28.50 30.78
CA GLN A 516 -4.99 -27.94 29.47
C GLN A 516 -6.42 -28.28 29.07
N VAL A 517 -7.21 -27.24 28.79
CA VAL A 517 -8.65 -27.31 28.50
C VAL A 517 -8.86 -26.83 27.07
N ARG A 518 -9.34 -27.71 26.19
CA ARG A 518 -9.65 -27.40 24.78
C ARG A 518 -11.15 -27.44 24.46
N GLN A 519 -11.96 -27.98 25.36
CA GLN A 519 -13.42 -27.98 25.24
C GLN A 519 -14.05 -27.23 26.41
N THR A 520 -15.07 -26.42 26.13
CA THR A 520 -15.90 -25.82 27.18
C THR A 520 -16.86 -26.86 27.76
N GLY A 521 -16.88 -27.04 29.08
CA GLY A 521 -17.80 -27.99 29.72
C GLY A 521 -17.38 -28.44 31.12
N LEU A 522 -17.95 -29.57 31.56
CA LEU A 522 -17.61 -30.18 32.86
C LEU A 522 -16.45 -31.16 32.72
N TYR A 523 -15.47 -30.99 33.59
CA TYR A 523 -14.30 -31.83 33.71
C TYR A 523 -14.31 -32.62 35.00
N ARG A 524 -13.74 -33.83 34.98
CA ARG A 524 -13.42 -34.59 36.18
C ARG A 524 -11.96 -35.00 36.18
N VAL A 525 -11.29 -34.78 37.30
CA VAL A 525 -9.92 -35.24 37.54
C VAL A 525 -9.92 -36.13 38.77
N THR A 526 -9.54 -37.39 38.58
CA THR A 526 -9.42 -38.36 39.68
C THR A 526 -8.02 -38.38 40.28
N TYR A 527 -7.89 -38.89 41.50
CA TYR A 527 -6.59 -39.15 42.11
C TYR A 527 -5.73 -40.09 41.25
N GLU A 528 -6.33 -41.12 40.66
CA GLU A 528 -5.64 -42.08 39.79
C GLU A 528 -5.09 -41.40 38.53
N MET A 529 -5.86 -40.53 37.88
CA MET A 529 -5.40 -39.75 36.72
C MET A 529 -4.16 -38.92 37.05
N LEU A 530 -4.17 -38.22 38.18
CA LEU A 530 -3.03 -37.43 38.63
C LEU A 530 -1.83 -38.31 38.98
N ARG A 531 -2.04 -39.41 39.71
CA ARG A 531 -0.98 -40.37 40.05
C ARG A 531 -0.35 -40.98 38.80
N ASP A 532 -1.16 -41.40 37.84
CA ASP A 532 -0.71 -42.05 36.60
C ASP A 532 0.01 -41.04 35.68
N ALA A 533 -0.35 -39.77 35.78
CA ALA A 533 0.40 -38.65 35.18
C ALA A 533 1.64 -38.21 35.99
N GLY A 534 1.97 -38.90 37.10
CA GLY A 534 3.17 -38.66 37.90
C GLY A 534 2.99 -37.74 39.12
N TYR A 535 1.79 -37.22 39.38
CA TYR A 535 1.50 -36.28 40.47
C TYR A 535 0.86 -37.00 41.68
N ASN A 536 1.67 -37.38 42.67
CA ASN A 536 1.16 -38.06 43.87
C ASN A 536 0.69 -37.08 44.94
N LEU A 537 -0.62 -36.92 45.07
CA LEU A 537 -1.26 -36.08 46.09
C LEU A 537 -1.64 -36.84 47.38
N SER A 538 -1.08 -38.04 47.60
CA SER A 538 -1.39 -38.84 48.79
C SER A 538 -1.09 -38.05 50.07
N GLY A 539 -2.09 -37.95 50.94
CA GLY A 539 -1.95 -37.25 52.22
C GLY A 539 -2.32 -35.77 52.19
N VAL A 540 -2.47 -35.16 51.00
CA VAL A 540 -2.89 -33.76 50.87
C VAL A 540 -4.32 -33.60 51.39
N PRO A 541 -4.59 -32.67 52.34
CA PRO A 541 -5.95 -32.40 52.77
C PRO A 541 -6.80 -31.93 51.60
N ALA A 542 -7.94 -32.57 51.34
CA ALA A 542 -8.82 -32.21 50.23
C ALA A 542 -9.32 -30.75 50.32
N SER A 543 -9.43 -30.22 51.54
CA SER A 543 -9.77 -28.81 51.80
C SER A 543 -8.71 -27.80 51.32
N LYS A 544 -7.47 -28.23 51.08
CA LYS A 544 -6.37 -27.38 50.62
C LYS A 544 -6.15 -27.41 49.10
N LEU A 545 -6.84 -28.29 48.37
CA LEU A 545 -6.79 -28.28 46.91
C LEU A 545 -7.47 -27.03 46.36
N GLN A 546 -6.80 -26.33 45.46
CA GLN A 546 -7.36 -25.20 44.74
C GLN A 546 -7.07 -25.34 43.26
N LEU A 547 -7.99 -24.85 42.43
CA LEU A 547 -7.78 -24.69 41.01
C LEU A 547 -7.84 -23.19 40.70
N THR A 548 -6.97 -22.69 39.82
CA THR A 548 -6.97 -21.30 39.39
C THR A 548 -6.94 -21.18 37.88
N ASN A 549 -7.57 -20.15 37.31
CA ASN A 549 -7.43 -19.76 35.91
C ASN A 549 -7.09 -18.27 35.86
N ARG A 550 -5.99 -17.92 35.18
CA ARG A 550 -5.48 -16.53 35.12
C ARG A 550 -5.36 -15.87 36.51
N GLY A 551 -4.86 -16.63 37.50
CA GLY A 551 -4.70 -16.21 38.89
C GLY A 551 -5.98 -16.16 39.73
N GLN A 552 -7.16 -16.38 39.13
CA GLN A 552 -8.45 -16.35 39.83
C GLN A 552 -8.87 -17.74 40.28
N ALA A 553 -9.39 -17.86 41.51
CA ALA A 553 -9.82 -19.14 42.06
C ALA A 553 -11.05 -19.69 41.34
N VAL A 554 -10.96 -20.95 40.92
CA VAL A 554 -12.03 -21.69 40.23
C VAL A 554 -12.71 -22.61 41.24
N PRO A 555 -14.03 -22.49 41.45
CA PRO A 555 -14.77 -23.38 42.33
C PRO A 555 -14.68 -24.84 41.86
N ILE A 556 -14.35 -25.74 42.78
CA ILE A 556 -14.33 -27.20 42.51
C ILE A 556 -15.33 -27.93 43.40
N TYR A 557 -15.97 -28.95 42.86
CA TYR A 557 -16.67 -29.98 43.64
C TYR A 557 -15.66 -31.06 44.01
N LEU A 558 -15.60 -31.45 45.28
CA LEU A 558 -14.71 -32.50 45.76
C LEU A 558 -15.51 -33.68 46.28
N LYS A 559 -15.15 -34.88 45.83
CA LYS A 559 -15.66 -36.14 46.36
C LYS A 559 -14.48 -36.98 46.85
N GLY A 560 -14.56 -37.48 48.09
CA GLY A 560 -13.52 -38.31 48.68
C GLY A 560 -13.52 -38.20 50.21
N SER A 561 -12.45 -38.70 50.83
CA SER A 561 -12.21 -38.56 52.27
C SER A 561 -11.68 -37.14 52.62
N SER A 562 -11.33 -36.90 53.88
CA SER A 562 -10.68 -35.64 54.29
C SER A 562 -9.31 -35.41 53.63
N LYS A 563 -8.68 -36.49 53.14
CA LYS A 563 -7.46 -36.46 52.33
C LYS A 563 -7.78 -36.88 50.89
N PHE A 564 -7.11 -36.23 49.93
CA PHE A 564 -7.22 -36.61 48.53
C PHE A 564 -6.35 -37.86 48.28
N GLY A 565 -6.97 -38.95 47.83
CA GLY A 565 -6.35 -40.27 47.74
C GLY A 565 -7.20 -41.21 46.87
N PRO A 566 -6.93 -42.52 46.86
CA PRO A 566 -7.62 -43.48 45.99
C PRO A 566 -9.16 -43.35 46.02
N GLY A 567 -9.76 -43.26 44.84
CA GLY A 567 -11.20 -43.06 44.63
C GLY A 567 -11.71 -41.62 44.83
N ALA A 568 -10.86 -40.68 45.24
CA ALA A 568 -11.20 -39.27 45.29
C ALA A 568 -11.13 -38.61 43.91
N TYR A 569 -11.98 -37.61 43.68
CA TYR A 569 -11.96 -36.80 42.46
C TYR A 569 -12.43 -35.38 42.75
N PHE A 570 -12.08 -34.47 41.85
CA PHE A 570 -12.73 -33.17 41.76
C PHE A 570 -13.35 -32.94 40.39
N GLU A 571 -14.41 -32.14 40.37
CA GLU A 571 -15.10 -31.70 39.17
C GLU A 571 -15.12 -30.17 39.12
N PHE A 572 -15.04 -29.62 37.92
CA PHE A 572 -15.09 -28.18 37.69
C PHE A 572 -15.67 -27.88 36.31
N TYR A 573 -16.19 -26.67 36.16
CA TYR A 573 -16.55 -26.12 34.86
C TYR A 573 -15.34 -25.38 34.29
N ALA A 574 -15.02 -25.62 33.03
CA ALA A 574 -13.91 -25.00 32.34
C ALA A 574 -14.35 -24.48 30.97
N GLN A 575 -13.65 -23.46 30.49
CA GLN A 575 -13.88 -22.83 29.18
C GLN A 575 -12.62 -22.97 28.33
N ALA A 576 -12.81 -23.37 27.08
CA ALA A 576 -11.79 -23.27 26.03
C ALA A 576 -11.56 -21.79 25.68
N LEU A 577 -10.43 -21.50 25.05
CA LEU A 577 -10.20 -20.19 24.42
C LEU A 577 -10.69 -20.22 22.98
N ASP A 578 -10.96 -19.04 22.44
CA ASP A 578 -11.18 -18.83 21.01
C ASP A 578 -10.42 -17.57 20.65
N THR A 579 -9.18 -17.75 20.22
CA THR A 579 -8.24 -16.69 19.87
C THR A 579 -7.53 -17.08 18.59
N LEU A 580 -6.95 -16.09 17.89
CA LEU A 580 -6.12 -16.34 16.71
C LEU A 580 -5.03 -17.41 16.96
N TYR A 581 -4.45 -17.43 18.17
CA TYR A 581 -3.27 -18.23 18.49
C TYR A 581 -3.59 -19.61 19.09
N THR A 582 -4.68 -19.76 19.85
CA THR A 582 -4.96 -21.02 20.56
C THR A 582 -6.42 -21.18 21.01
N ASP A 583 -6.86 -22.44 21.10
CA ASP A 583 -8.07 -22.84 21.84
C ASP A 583 -7.80 -23.35 23.25
N THR A 584 -6.52 -23.46 23.62
CA THR A 584 -6.12 -24.15 24.83
C THR A 584 -6.06 -23.15 25.98
N ASN A 585 -6.97 -23.30 26.95
CA ASN A 585 -6.93 -22.58 28.21
C ASN A 585 -6.15 -23.37 29.27
N ILE A 586 -5.54 -22.67 30.22
CA ILE A 586 -4.72 -23.28 31.28
C ILE A 586 -5.36 -23.08 32.64
N TYR A 587 -5.58 -24.17 33.35
CA TYR A 587 -6.05 -24.19 34.74
C TYR A 587 -4.98 -24.81 35.64
N SER A 588 -4.55 -24.10 36.67
CA SER A 588 -3.44 -24.53 37.53
C SER A 588 -3.97 -25.11 38.84
N LEU A 589 -3.61 -26.37 39.15
CA LEU A 589 -3.93 -27.03 40.42
C LEU A 589 -2.83 -26.75 41.44
N GLN A 590 -3.19 -26.31 42.65
CA GLN A 590 -2.25 -25.96 43.71
C GLN A 590 -2.72 -26.41 45.11
N VAL A 591 -1.78 -26.49 46.06
CA VAL A 591 -2.09 -26.66 47.49
C VAL A 591 -1.98 -25.31 48.18
N GLY A 592 -3.08 -24.84 48.77
CA GLY A 592 -3.12 -23.54 49.42
C GLY A 592 -4.13 -23.47 50.56
N PRO A 593 -4.50 -22.26 51.02
CA PRO A 593 -5.62 -22.07 51.94
C PRO A 593 -6.95 -22.62 51.36
N PRO A 594 -8.04 -22.70 52.13
CA PRO A 594 -9.33 -23.08 51.56
C PRO A 594 -9.76 -22.12 50.43
N ALA A 595 -10.18 -22.67 49.29
CA ALA A 595 -10.71 -21.93 48.14
C ALA A 595 -12.21 -22.19 47.94
N PRO A 596 -12.93 -21.41 47.12
CA PRO A 596 -14.33 -21.63 46.81
C PRO A 596 -14.63 -23.08 46.44
N ARG A 597 -15.78 -23.58 46.89
CA ARG A 597 -16.26 -24.93 46.62
C ARG A 597 -17.61 -24.86 45.93
N ILE A 598 -17.83 -25.77 44.99
CA ILE A 598 -19.15 -25.97 44.40
C ILE A 598 -20.04 -26.58 45.48
N THR A 599 -21.14 -25.89 45.78
CA THR A 599 -22.14 -26.36 46.74
C THR A 599 -23.07 -27.37 46.07
N SER A 600 -23.68 -28.26 46.87
CA SER A 600 -24.69 -29.20 46.39
C SER A 600 -26.09 -28.73 46.79
N SER A 601 -27.02 -28.73 45.85
CA SER A 601 -28.44 -28.55 46.12
C SER A 601 -29.13 -29.91 46.27
N SER A 602 -29.93 -30.05 47.32
CA SER A 602 -30.78 -31.23 47.57
C SER A 602 -32.24 -30.99 47.17
N ALA A 603 -32.51 -30.00 46.32
CA ALA A 603 -33.85 -29.77 45.77
C ALA A 603 -34.29 -31.03 45.00
N ALA A 604 -35.44 -31.59 45.38
CA ALA A 604 -36.03 -32.71 44.67
C ALA A 604 -36.86 -32.21 43.49
N PRO A 605 -36.97 -32.98 42.39
CA PRO A 605 -37.97 -32.72 41.35
C PRO A 605 -39.36 -32.62 42.01
N GLY A 606 -40.04 -31.50 41.85
CA GLY A 606 -41.35 -31.28 42.45
C GLY A 606 -42.39 -32.25 41.89
N LYS A 607 -43.24 -32.83 42.76
CA LYS A 607 -44.34 -33.71 42.33
C LYS A 607 -45.42 -32.90 41.61
N GLY A 608 -45.89 -33.39 40.46
CA GLY A 608 -46.95 -32.74 39.67
C GLY A 608 -46.52 -31.56 38.81
N LEU A 609 -45.21 -31.28 38.71
CA LEU A 609 -44.68 -30.31 37.75
C LEU A 609 -44.48 -30.96 36.38
N THR A 610 -44.85 -30.25 35.32
CA THR A 610 -44.62 -30.68 33.93
C THR A 610 -43.27 -30.13 33.44
N PRO A 611 -42.31 -30.98 33.03
CA PRO A 611 -41.07 -30.51 32.45
C PRO A 611 -41.30 -29.89 31.06
N PRO A 612 -40.56 -28.84 30.68
CA PRO A 612 -40.49 -28.39 29.29
C PRO A 612 -40.04 -29.52 28.37
N VAL A 613 -40.54 -29.52 27.14
CA VAL A 613 -40.21 -30.56 26.13
C VAL A 613 -39.08 -30.16 25.20
N SER A 614 -38.81 -28.86 25.07
CA SER A 614 -37.73 -28.28 24.27
C SER A 614 -37.11 -27.06 24.94
N TYR A 615 -35.95 -26.65 24.43
CA TYR A 615 -35.26 -25.40 24.76
C TYR A 615 -34.68 -24.78 23.49
N SER A 616 -34.29 -23.50 23.58
CA SER A 616 -33.62 -22.80 22.47
C SER A 616 -32.15 -23.22 22.39
N GLU A 617 -31.75 -23.78 21.25
CA GLU A 617 -30.37 -24.18 20.94
C GLU A 617 -29.86 -23.35 19.76
N THR A 618 -28.56 -23.06 19.72
CA THR A 618 -27.91 -22.42 18.58
C THR A 618 -26.82 -23.34 18.02
N LEU A 619 -27.05 -23.85 16.82
CA LEU A 619 -26.02 -24.54 16.03
C LEU A 619 -25.23 -23.49 15.24
N THR A 620 -23.91 -23.44 15.40
CA THR A 620 -23.03 -22.58 14.57
C THR A 620 -22.19 -23.45 13.64
N VAL A 621 -22.15 -23.09 12.36
CA VAL A 621 -21.24 -23.64 11.36
C VAL A 621 -20.22 -22.56 11.02
N ASN A 622 -18.99 -22.77 11.48
CA ASN A 622 -17.83 -21.93 11.22
C ASN A 622 -16.65 -22.85 10.91
N ASN A 623 -16.31 -23.03 9.62
CA ASN A 623 -15.30 -24.02 9.22
C ASN A 623 -13.88 -23.46 9.12
N GLN A 624 -13.69 -22.12 9.10
CA GLN A 624 -12.38 -21.46 9.02
C GLN A 624 -11.45 -22.08 7.96
N ARG A 625 -11.73 -21.90 6.67
CA ARG A 625 -11.04 -22.63 5.58
C ARG A 625 -9.98 -21.83 4.86
N LEU A 626 -10.22 -20.53 4.70
CA LEU A 626 -9.41 -19.62 3.90
C LEU A 626 -8.95 -18.44 4.77
N TYR A 627 -7.82 -17.85 4.40
CA TYR A 627 -7.20 -16.73 5.11
C TYR A 627 -7.20 -15.50 4.21
N ALA A 628 -7.64 -14.35 4.72
CA ALA A 628 -7.61 -13.06 4.05
C ALA A 628 -6.92 -12.02 4.94
N ASN A 629 -5.89 -11.35 4.41
CA ASN A 629 -5.15 -10.37 5.19
C ASN A 629 -5.86 -9.00 5.27
N PHE A 630 -6.90 -8.79 4.46
CA PHE A 630 -7.67 -7.53 4.35
C PHE A 630 -9.07 -7.62 4.96
N THR A 631 -9.42 -8.74 5.59
CA THR A 631 -10.76 -8.95 6.16
C THR A 631 -11.19 -7.73 7.01
N PRO A 632 -12.46 -7.30 6.93
CA PRO A 632 -12.98 -6.23 7.78
C PRO A 632 -13.25 -6.71 9.22
N THR A 633 -13.15 -8.03 9.49
CA THR A 633 -13.47 -8.64 10.79
C THR A 633 -12.23 -8.73 11.70
N GLU A 634 -12.43 -9.08 12.97
CA GLU A 634 -11.34 -9.36 13.91
C GLU A 634 -10.64 -10.71 13.66
N ASP A 635 -11.12 -11.50 12.70
CA ASP A 635 -10.65 -12.85 12.40
C ASP A 635 -10.25 -12.96 10.92
N PRO A 636 -8.97 -13.21 10.60
CA PRO A 636 -8.52 -13.31 9.21
C PRO A 636 -9.01 -14.58 8.51
N TRP A 637 -9.65 -15.51 9.23
CA TRP A 637 -10.19 -16.73 8.66
C TRP A 637 -11.67 -16.58 8.27
N TYR A 638 -12.03 -17.23 7.17
CA TYR A 638 -13.40 -17.26 6.65
C TYR A 638 -13.69 -18.61 5.97
N ASP A 639 -14.95 -18.89 5.68
CA ASP A 639 -15.36 -20.17 5.09
C ASP A 639 -15.17 -20.22 3.57
N THR A 640 -15.78 -19.29 2.84
CA THR A 640 -15.86 -19.35 1.37
C THR A 640 -15.84 -17.98 0.73
N ALA A 641 -15.03 -17.80 -0.33
CA ALA A 641 -15.08 -16.65 -1.22
C ALA A 641 -16.08 -16.92 -2.36
N MET A 642 -16.98 -15.97 -2.58
CA MET A 642 -18.03 -16.03 -3.60
C MET A 642 -17.81 -14.86 -4.57
N LEU A 643 -17.70 -15.15 -5.87
CA LEU A 643 -17.54 -14.13 -6.89
C LEU A 643 -18.44 -14.47 -8.07
N THR A 644 -19.13 -13.44 -8.55
CA THR A 644 -19.94 -13.52 -9.75
C THR A 644 -19.77 -12.29 -10.65
N TYR A 645 -20.13 -12.47 -11.92
CA TYR A 645 -20.14 -11.43 -12.94
C TYR A 645 -21.60 -11.14 -13.33
N LYS A 646 -21.91 -11.05 -14.63
CA LYS A 646 -23.27 -10.88 -15.15
C LYS A 646 -24.11 -12.16 -15.14
N THR A 647 -23.58 -13.25 -14.61
CA THR A 647 -24.23 -14.56 -14.59
C THR A 647 -24.53 -14.97 -13.15
N SER A 648 -25.73 -15.47 -12.86
CA SER A 648 -26.05 -15.92 -11.51
C SER A 648 -25.23 -17.15 -11.11
N LYS A 649 -24.72 -17.18 -9.88
CA LYS A 649 -23.95 -18.29 -9.32
C LYS A 649 -24.43 -18.66 -7.91
N ASN A 650 -24.39 -19.96 -7.60
CA ASN A 650 -24.89 -20.55 -6.35
C ASN A 650 -23.79 -21.32 -5.63
N TRP A 651 -23.84 -21.29 -4.29
CA TRP A 651 -22.99 -22.07 -3.39
C TRP A 651 -23.87 -22.82 -2.38
N ASP A 652 -23.67 -24.13 -2.25
CA ASP A 652 -24.45 -25.02 -1.37
C ASP A 652 -23.62 -25.46 -0.15
N PHE A 653 -24.20 -25.26 1.03
CA PHE A 653 -23.60 -25.57 2.34
C PHE A 653 -24.49 -26.58 3.08
N PRO A 654 -24.19 -27.89 2.99
CA PRO A 654 -24.93 -28.91 3.72
C PRO A 654 -24.59 -28.90 5.22
N PHE A 655 -25.59 -29.04 6.09
CA PHE A 655 -25.42 -29.12 7.53
C PHE A 655 -26.45 -30.05 8.20
N GLN A 656 -26.21 -30.47 9.44
CA GLN A 656 -27.05 -31.41 10.18
C GLN A 656 -27.73 -30.74 11.38
N VAL A 657 -29.04 -30.91 11.49
CA VAL A 657 -29.84 -30.53 12.67
C VAL A 657 -30.26 -31.78 13.41
N SER A 658 -30.16 -31.76 14.73
CA SER A 658 -30.42 -32.95 15.53
C SER A 658 -31.24 -32.62 16.78
N GLY A 659 -32.25 -33.44 17.03
CA GLY A 659 -33.15 -33.26 18.17
C GLY A 659 -34.14 -32.12 18.00
N LEU A 660 -34.46 -31.70 16.77
CA LEU A 660 -35.52 -30.71 16.49
C LEU A 660 -36.85 -31.17 17.11
N ALA A 661 -37.44 -30.36 17.98
CA ALA A 661 -38.61 -30.76 18.78
C ALA A 661 -39.91 -30.80 17.97
N ASP A 662 -40.17 -29.74 17.21
CA ASP A 662 -41.31 -29.64 16.31
C ASP A 662 -40.90 -28.68 15.18
N PRO A 663 -40.94 -29.11 13.91
CA PRO A 663 -40.55 -28.27 12.78
C PRO A 663 -41.49 -27.07 12.57
N GLY A 664 -42.67 -27.06 13.19
CA GLY A 664 -43.58 -25.91 13.21
C GLY A 664 -43.24 -24.83 14.23
N LEU A 665 -42.28 -25.07 15.14
CA LEU A 665 -41.86 -24.08 16.14
C LEU A 665 -40.93 -23.01 15.54
N PRO A 666 -40.87 -21.82 16.15
CA PRO A 666 -40.00 -20.74 15.69
C PRO A 666 -38.53 -21.18 15.63
N SER A 667 -37.87 -20.85 14.52
CA SER A 667 -36.43 -20.96 14.33
C SER A 667 -35.91 -19.71 13.61
N ASN A 668 -34.63 -19.39 13.80
CA ASN A 668 -33.98 -18.22 13.23
C ASN A 668 -32.64 -18.62 12.63
N LEU A 669 -32.40 -18.25 11.38
CA LEU A 669 -31.12 -18.38 10.71
C LEU A 669 -30.40 -17.03 10.76
N GLU A 670 -29.14 -17.05 11.13
CA GLU A 670 -28.20 -15.93 11.02
C GLU A 670 -27.10 -16.31 10.04
N VAL A 671 -26.85 -15.48 9.03
CA VAL A 671 -25.75 -15.65 8.08
C VAL A 671 -24.86 -14.42 8.18
N VAL A 672 -23.56 -14.62 8.42
CA VAL A 672 -22.56 -13.56 8.48
C VAL A 672 -21.75 -13.61 7.19
N VAL A 673 -21.89 -12.55 6.40
CA VAL A 673 -21.12 -12.33 5.17
C VAL A 673 -20.43 -10.98 5.24
N TRP A 674 -19.44 -10.75 4.39
CA TRP A 674 -18.89 -9.41 4.21
C TRP A 674 -18.67 -9.12 2.73
N GLY A 675 -18.85 -7.86 2.36
CA GLY A 675 -18.70 -7.40 0.98
C GLY A 675 -17.26 -7.54 0.52
N GLY A 676 -17.07 -8.14 -0.65
CA GLY A 676 -15.78 -8.40 -1.23
C GLY A 676 -15.37 -7.42 -2.31
N THR A 677 -16.23 -6.46 -2.66
CA THR A 677 -15.96 -5.38 -3.61
C THR A 677 -16.52 -4.05 -3.09
N SER A 678 -16.01 -2.93 -3.57
CA SER A 678 -16.56 -1.60 -3.30
C SER A 678 -16.42 -0.76 -4.55
N LEU A 679 -17.46 -0.80 -5.37
CA LEU A 679 -17.48 -0.17 -6.68
C LEU A 679 -18.22 1.17 -6.65
N PRO A 680 -18.04 2.04 -7.67
CA PRO A 680 -18.78 3.30 -7.74
C PRO A 680 -20.31 3.13 -7.86
N GLN A 681 -20.76 1.95 -8.30
CA GLN A 681 -22.18 1.59 -8.38
C GLN A 681 -22.70 1.19 -6.99
N SER A 682 -23.88 1.68 -6.62
CA SER A 682 -24.47 1.44 -5.30
C SER A 682 -25.95 1.03 -5.41
N PRO A 683 -26.40 -0.10 -4.84
CA PRO A 683 -25.56 -1.13 -4.21
C PRO A 683 -24.77 -1.93 -5.24
N ASP A 684 -23.55 -2.35 -4.89
CA ASP A 684 -22.75 -3.30 -5.68
C ASP A 684 -23.00 -4.77 -5.32
N HIS A 685 -23.58 -5.07 -4.15
CA HIS A 685 -23.88 -6.44 -3.70
C HIS A 685 -25.36 -6.80 -3.72
N HIS A 686 -25.67 -8.02 -4.16
CA HIS A 686 -26.98 -8.66 -4.03
C HIS A 686 -26.84 -10.15 -3.66
N LEU A 687 -27.35 -10.51 -2.48
CA LEU A 687 -27.34 -11.87 -1.96
C LEU A 687 -28.77 -12.41 -1.75
N VAL A 688 -29.04 -13.55 -2.37
CA VAL A 688 -30.26 -14.33 -2.12
C VAL A 688 -29.90 -15.56 -1.27
N VAL A 689 -30.53 -15.68 -0.10
CA VAL A 689 -30.33 -16.78 0.85
C VAL A 689 -31.50 -17.74 0.75
N ARG A 690 -31.19 -19.03 0.53
CA ARG A 690 -32.17 -20.12 0.49
C ARG A 690 -31.86 -21.16 1.55
N LEU A 691 -32.89 -21.70 2.19
CA LEU A 691 -32.80 -22.88 3.04
C LEU A 691 -33.71 -23.96 2.47
N ASN A 692 -33.16 -25.16 2.23
CA ASN A 692 -33.89 -26.30 1.67
C ASN A 692 -34.69 -25.93 0.39
N GLY A 693 -34.13 -25.05 -0.45
CA GLY A 693 -34.71 -24.57 -1.71
C GLY A 693 -35.63 -23.35 -1.60
N ALA A 694 -36.14 -23.01 -0.41
CA ALA A 694 -37.00 -21.84 -0.20
C ALA A 694 -36.16 -20.57 0.04
N VAL A 695 -36.52 -19.45 -0.61
CA VAL A 695 -35.90 -18.15 -0.33
C VAL A 695 -36.31 -17.69 1.06
N VAL A 696 -35.34 -17.40 1.90
CA VAL A 696 -35.55 -16.92 3.27
C VAL A 696 -35.06 -15.49 3.45
N ALA A 697 -34.06 -15.04 2.69
CA ALA A 697 -33.65 -13.64 2.64
C ALA A 697 -33.21 -13.26 1.22
N ASP A 698 -33.34 -11.97 0.93
CA ASP A 698 -32.96 -11.29 -0.30
C ASP A 698 -32.46 -9.92 0.15
N GLN A 699 -31.16 -9.66 0.00
CA GLN A 699 -30.48 -8.53 0.62
C GLN A 699 -29.56 -7.86 -0.40
N THR A 700 -29.58 -6.53 -0.40
CA THR A 700 -28.61 -5.70 -1.11
C THR A 700 -27.87 -4.82 -0.13
N PHE A 701 -26.59 -4.62 -0.36
CA PHE A 701 -25.74 -3.73 0.43
C PHE A 701 -24.57 -3.24 -0.42
N ASP A 702 -23.76 -2.35 0.14
CA ASP A 702 -22.74 -1.62 -0.61
C ASP A 702 -21.38 -1.70 0.09
N GLY A 703 -20.32 -1.89 -0.70
CA GLY A 703 -18.93 -1.83 -0.24
C GLY A 703 -18.47 -3.03 0.58
N LEU A 704 -17.44 -2.84 1.41
CA LEU A 704 -16.78 -3.92 2.17
C LEU A 704 -17.29 -4.20 3.61
N PRO A 705 -18.48 -3.77 4.10
CA PRO A 705 -18.83 -4.01 5.49
C PRO A 705 -19.21 -5.47 5.75
N GLU A 706 -19.01 -5.90 7.00
CA GLU A 706 -19.66 -7.10 7.53
C GLU A 706 -21.18 -6.90 7.58
N GLN A 707 -21.92 -7.92 7.19
CA GLN A 707 -23.37 -7.99 7.19
C GLN A 707 -23.84 -9.23 7.96
N VAL A 708 -24.73 -9.00 8.93
CA VAL A 708 -25.39 -10.05 9.71
C VAL A 708 -26.85 -10.14 9.27
N ILE A 709 -27.16 -11.17 8.48
CA ILE A 709 -28.50 -11.42 7.96
C ILE A 709 -29.24 -12.35 8.91
N SER A 710 -30.16 -11.80 9.72
CA SER A 710 -30.99 -12.58 10.64
C SER A 710 -32.42 -12.73 10.11
N VAL A 711 -32.88 -13.97 9.92
CA VAL A 711 -34.21 -14.28 9.40
C VAL A 711 -34.93 -15.34 10.23
N ALA A 712 -36.17 -15.03 10.63
CA ALA A 712 -37.09 -16.02 11.16
C ALA A 712 -37.52 -16.98 10.05
N LEU A 713 -37.34 -18.28 10.27
CA LEU A 713 -37.64 -19.30 9.28
C LEU A 713 -39.14 -19.64 9.26
N PRO A 714 -39.74 -19.86 8.08
CA PRO A 714 -41.08 -20.40 7.95
C PRO A 714 -41.24 -21.75 8.67
N ALA A 715 -42.42 -21.97 9.26
CA ALA A 715 -42.77 -23.24 9.88
C ALA A 715 -42.63 -24.40 8.86
N ASN A 716 -42.07 -25.51 9.32
CA ASN A 716 -41.79 -26.73 8.56
C ASN A 716 -40.69 -26.62 7.49
N LEU A 717 -39.98 -25.48 7.39
CA LEU A 717 -38.86 -25.38 6.46
C LEU A 717 -37.62 -26.14 6.94
N LEU A 718 -37.35 -26.06 8.25
CA LEU A 718 -36.26 -26.77 8.89
C LEU A 718 -36.65 -28.23 9.17
N VAL A 719 -35.77 -29.18 8.86
CA VAL A 719 -36.00 -30.60 9.12
C VAL A 719 -34.98 -31.17 10.10
N ASN A 720 -35.37 -32.17 10.89
CA ASN A 720 -34.43 -32.97 11.67
C ASN A 720 -33.61 -33.85 10.71
N GLY A 721 -32.29 -33.79 10.78
CA GLY A 721 -31.37 -34.43 9.84
C GLY A 721 -30.69 -33.42 8.91
N GLY A 722 -30.49 -33.81 7.66
CA GLY A 722 -29.77 -33.01 6.66
C GLY A 722 -30.58 -31.81 6.16
N ASN A 723 -29.92 -30.66 6.13
CA ASN A 723 -30.41 -29.40 5.57
C ASN A 723 -29.35 -28.81 4.66
N THR A 724 -29.76 -27.92 3.74
CA THR A 724 -28.83 -27.19 2.86
C THR A 724 -29.13 -25.71 2.91
N LEU A 725 -28.14 -24.92 3.30
CA LEU A 725 -28.11 -23.47 3.08
C LEU A 725 -27.53 -23.24 1.69
N GLN A 726 -28.22 -22.46 0.85
CA GLN A 726 -27.74 -22.05 -0.45
C GLN A 726 -27.63 -20.53 -0.48
N LEU A 727 -26.45 -20.03 -0.89
CA LEU A 727 -26.19 -18.61 -1.11
C LEU A 727 -26.08 -18.38 -2.61
N THR A 728 -26.78 -17.37 -3.12
CA THR A 728 -26.81 -17.02 -4.54
C THR A 728 -26.43 -15.57 -4.71
N LEU A 729 -25.42 -15.31 -5.56
CA LEU A 729 -25.15 -13.98 -6.10
C LEU A 729 -25.81 -13.92 -7.49
N PRO A 730 -26.89 -13.14 -7.70
CA PRO A 730 -27.64 -13.16 -8.96
C PRO A 730 -26.91 -12.51 -10.14
N GLY A 731 -25.97 -11.58 -9.88
CA GLY A 731 -25.26 -10.85 -10.93
C GLY A 731 -26.14 -9.85 -11.70
N ASP A 732 -27.15 -9.29 -11.02
CA ASP A 732 -28.17 -8.39 -11.57
C ASP A 732 -28.08 -6.95 -11.05
N THR A 733 -27.00 -6.61 -10.33
CA THR A 733 -26.68 -5.22 -9.97
C THR A 733 -26.16 -4.46 -11.18
N THR A 734 -25.99 -3.14 -11.04
CA THR A 734 -25.37 -2.32 -12.11
C THR A 734 -23.84 -2.42 -12.12
N ALA A 735 -23.25 -3.05 -11.10
CA ALA A 735 -21.83 -3.34 -11.04
C ALA A 735 -21.44 -4.38 -12.09
N ALA A 736 -20.17 -4.36 -12.52
CA ALA A 736 -19.67 -5.32 -13.50
C ALA A 736 -19.44 -6.72 -12.90
N TYR A 737 -19.32 -6.80 -11.58
CA TYR A 737 -19.06 -7.98 -10.79
C TYR A 737 -19.51 -7.76 -9.34
N ASP A 738 -19.77 -8.84 -8.62
CA ASP A 738 -20.19 -8.86 -7.22
C ASP A 738 -19.38 -9.94 -6.50
N GLY A 739 -18.47 -9.52 -5.63
CA GLY A 739 -17.65 -10.39 -4.79
C GLY A 739 -18.11 -10.33 -3.33
N MET A 740 -18.22 -11.46 -2.66
CA MET A 740 -18.69 -11.54 -1.27
C MET A 740 -18.05 -12.73 -0.57
N TYR A 741 -17.98 -12.70 0.75
CA TYR A 741 -17.38 -13.76 1.56
C TYR A 741 -18.37 -14.28 2.58
N LEU A 742 -18.45 -15.60 2.72
CA LEU A 742 -19.10 -16.24 3.84
C LEU A 742 -18.09 -16.40 4.98
N ASP A 743 -18.36 -15.77 6.13
CA ASP A 743 -17.66 -16.04 7.39
C ASP A 743 -18.25 -17.31 8.03
N LYS A 744 -19.50 -17.21 8.50
CA LYS A 744 -20.19 -18.29 9.23
C LYS A 744 -21.71 -18.18 9.12
N PHE A 745 -22.41 -19.22 9.55
CA PHE A 745 -23.85 -19.14 9.78
C PHE A 745 -24.27 -19.89 11.04
N SER A 746 -25.33 -19.41 11.68
CA SER A 746 -25.88 -19.98 12.90
C SER A 746 -27.38 -20.20 12.79
N LEU A 747 -27.88 -21.29 13.36
CA LEU A 747 -29.29 -21.64 13.39
C LEU A 747 -29.75 -21.77 14.84
N THR A 748 -30.66 -20.90 15.25
CA THR A 748 -31.36 -21.00 16.54
C THR A 748 -32.69 -21.72 16.37
N TYR A 749 -32.92 -22.81 17.09
CA TYR A 749 -34.12 -23.64 16.95
C TYR A 749 -34.54 -24.29 18.27
N GLN A 750 -35.78 -24.76 18.34
CA GLN A 750 -36.29 -25.50 19.50
C GLN A 750 -35.80 -26.95 19.46
N ARG A 751 -34.84 -27.28 20.33
CA ARG A 751 -34.26 -28.61 20.47
C ARG A 751 -34.83 -29.34 21.67
N THR A 752 -35.07 -30.64 21.53
CA THR A 752 -35.48 -31.53 22.63
C THR A 752 -34.36 -31.71 23.64
N PHE A 753 -34.71 -32.01 24.89
CA PHE A 753 -33.75 -32.33 25.96
C PHE A 753 -33.15 -33.73 25.80
N GLN A 754 -32.50 -34.01 24.67
CA GLN A 754 -31.82 -35.26 24.38
C GLN A 754 -30.31 -35.08 24.46
N ALA A 755 -29.64 -35.95 25.22
CA ALA A 755 -28.19 -35.98 25.28
C ALA A 755 -27.58 -36.46 23.95
N GLN A 756 -26.44 -35.88 23.59
CA GLN A 756 -25.56 -36.30 22.49
C GLN A 756 -24.19 -36.60 23.07
N ASP A 757 -23.61 -37.73 22.68
CA ASP A 757 -22.34 -38.23 23.22
C ASP A 757 -22.31 -38.27 24.76
N GLY A 758 -23.46 -38.61 25.35
CA GLY A 758 -23.66 -38.69 26.80
C GLY A 758 -23.71 -37.33 27.52
N ARG A 759 -23.83 -36.21 26.81
CA ARG A 759 -23.84 -34.85 27.36
C ARG A 759 -25.01 -34.03 26.84
N LEU A 760 -25.43 -33.04 27.62
CA LEU A 760 -26.32 -31.98 27.18
C LEU A 760 -26.03 -30.71 27.99
N THR A 761 -25.81 -29.60 27.30
CA THR A 761 -25.78 -28.27 27.92
C THR A 761 -26.94 -27.47 27.37
N PHE A 762 -27.72 -26.82 28.22
CA PHE A 762 -28.83 -25.99 27.80
C PHE A 762 -29.07 -24.84 28.76
N THR A 763 -29.69 -23.75 28.29
CA THR A 763 -30.10 -22.63 29.15
C THR A 763 -31.62 -22.50 29.12
N ASP A 764 -32.26 -22.59 30.29
CA ASP A 764 -33.72 -22.53 30.41
C ASP A 764 -34.15 -22.05 31.82
N SER A 765 -35.43 -21.72 31.97
CA SER A 765 -36.04 -21.20 33.20
C SER A 765 -37.02 -22.16 33.89
N GLY A 766 -37.19 -23.38 33.38
CA GLY A 766 -38.06 -24.41 33.95
C GLY A 766 -37.83 -24.71 35.44
N LYS A 767 -38.88 -25.17 36.11
CA LYS A 767 -38.85 -25.60 37.53
C LYS A 767 -38.48 -27.08 37.70
N VAL A 768 -38.58 -27.85 36.62
CA VAL A 768 -38.19 -29.26 36.54
C VAL A 768 -37.76 -29.54 35.10
N PHE A 769 -36.77 -30.40 34.92
CA PHE A 769 -36.28 -30.83 33.61
C PHE A 769 -36.15 -32.34 33.57
N THR A 770 -36.34 -32.92 32.39
CA THR A 770 -36.03 -34.31 32.11
C THR A 770 -35.13 -34.37 30.88
N VAL A 771 -33.91 -34.88 31.03
CA VAL A 771 -33.00 -35.15 29.92
C VAL A 771 -33.04 -36.63 29.57
N THR A 772 -33.17 -36.94 28.29
CA THR A 772 -33.29 -38.31 27.77
C THR A 772 -32.05 -38.70 26.96
N ASN A 773 -32.01 -39.95 26.49
CA ASN A 773 -30.91 -40.50 25.67
C ASN A 773 -29.53 -40.52 26.37
N LEU A 774 -29.49 -40.65 27.69
CA LEU A 774 -28.22 -40.82 28.41
C LEU A 774 -27.78 -42.29 28.38
N PRO A 775 -26.49 -42.60 28.13
CA PRO A 775 -26.02 -43.98 27.98
C PRO A 775 -26.00 -44.77 29.30
N THR A 776 -26.12 -44.09 30.44
CA THR A 776 -25.98 -44.68 31.78
C THR A 776 -26.92 -44.04 32.79
N ARG A 777 -27.20 -44.76 33.89
CA ARG A 777 -27.84 -44.18 35.08
C ARG A 777 -26.92 -43.26 35.88
N ASN A 778 -25.61 -43.34 35.66
CA ASN A 778 -24.60 -42.61 36.42
C ASN A 778 -24.38 -41.22 35.83
N VAL A 779 -25.17 -40.24 36.27
CA VAL A 779 -25.22 -38.90 35.68
C VAL A 779 -24.89 -37.85 36.73
N THR A 780 -24.20 -36.80 36.30
CA THR A 780 -23.94 -35.60 37.10
C THR A 780 -24.65 -34.42 36.45
N VAL A 781 -25.23 -33.55 37.27
CA VAL A 781 -25.93 -32.35 36.80
C VAL A 781 -25.44 -31.15 37.58
N TYR A 782 -25.05 -30.12 36.84
CA TYR A 782 -24.66 -28.83 37.37
C TYR A 782 -25.57 -27.75 36.81
N ARG A 783 -25.85 -26.75 37.65
CA ARG A 783 -26.47 -25.49 37.24
C ARG A 783 -25.43 -24.40 37.38
N LEU A 784 -25.21 -23.61 36.34
CA LEU A 784 -24.50 -22.33 36.44
C LEU A 784 -25.52 -21.19 36.49
N ASP A 785 -25.37 -20.34 37.49
CA ASP A 785 -26.08 -19.07 37.60
C ASP A 785 -25.10 -17.95 37.95
N LYS A 786 -25.58 -16.72 38.15
CA LYS A 786 -24.73 -15.55 38.47
C LYS A 786 -23.88 -15.71 39.74
N LYS A 787 -24.20 -16.67 40.62
CA LYS A 787 -23.45 -16.96 41.85
C LYS A 787 -22.40 -18.07 41.65
N GLY A 788 -22.32 -18.65 40.46
CA GLY A 788 -21.39 -19.72 40.10
C GLY A 788 -22.06 -21.10 40.00
N PRO A 789 -21.25 -22.15 39.80
CA PRO A 789 -21.76 -23.51 39.62
C PRO A 789 -22.30 -24.14 40.92
N VAL A 790 -23.44 -24.82 40.81
CA VAL A 790 -24.10 -25.60 41.88
C VAL A 790 -24.37 -27.00 41.37
N ARG A 791 -23.95 -28.02 42.12
CA ARG A 791 -24.19 -29.43 41.79
C ARG A 791 -25.57 -29.88 42.27
N LEU A 792 -26.34 -30.57 41.44
CA LEU A 792 -27.64 -31.11 41.83
C LEU A 792 -27.47 -32.55 42.33
N SER A 793 -27.88 -32.80 43.57
CA SER A 793 -27.65 -34.10 44.24
C SER A 793 -28.83 -35.07 44.20
N ARG A 794 -30.06 -34.56 44.02
CA ARG A 794 -31.28 -35.38 43.91
C ARG A 794 -31.74 -35.49 42.46
N LEU A 795 -31.28 -36.54 41.80
CA LEU A 795 -31.64 -36.90 40.43
C LEU A 795 -32.57 -38.12 40.45
N GLN A 796 -33.57 -38.15 39.58
CA GLN A 796 -34.41 -39.32 39.35
C GLN A 796 -34.03 -39.91 38.00
N ALA A 797 -33.24 -40.99 38.01
CA ALA A 797 -32.86 -41.71 36.80
C ALA A 797 -33.77 -42.92 36.58
N GLN A 798 -34.36 -43.05 35.40
CA GLN A 798 -35.21 -44.16 35.00
C GLN A 798 -34.69 -44.76 33.70
N ALA A 799 -34.68 -46.09 33.59
CA ALA A 799 -34.32 -46.77 32.34
C ALA A 799 -35.40 -46.49 31.28
N SER A 800 -34.97 -46.26 30.04
CA SER A 800 -35.81 -46.04 28.86
C SER A 800 -35.17 -46.77 27.68
N ASP A 801 -35.69 -47.96 27.37
CA ASP A 801 -35.10 -48.90 26.42
C ASP A 801 -33.62 -49.21 26.76
N SER A 802 -32.68 -48.94 25.84
CA SER A 802 -31.23 -49.10 26.04
C SER A 802 -30.55 -47.87 26.67
N THR A 803 -31.31 -46.83 27.02
CA THR A 803 -30.81 -45.54 27.54
C THR A 803 -31.46 -45.19 28.88
N PHE A 804 -31.16 -44.01 29.41
CA PHE A 804 -31.70 -43.50 30.65
C PHE A 804 -32.26 -42.09 30.49
N ASN A 805 -33.34 -41.83 31.23
CA ASN A 805 -33.95 -40.51 31.38
C ASN A 805 -33.66 -40.01 32.80
N VAL A 806 -33.18 -38.77 32.94
CA VAL A 806 -32.84 -38.17 34.21
C VAL A 806 -33.68 -36.91 34.45
N THR A 807 -34.45 -36.92 35.53
CA THR A 807 -35.26 -35.78 35.98
C THR A 807 -34.63 -35.09 37.17
N PHE A 808 -34.54 -33.76 37.14
CA PHE A 808 -33.96 -32.93 38.20
C PHE A 808 -34.71 -31.61 38.39
N ALA A 809 -34.52 -30.98 39.55
CA ALA A 809 -35.14 -29.71 39.88
C ALA A 809 -34.46 -28.54 39.14
N GLY A 810 -35.27 -27.69 38.52
CA GLY A 810 -34.88 -26.38 38.04
C GLY A 810 -35.16 -25.29 39.08
N THR A 811 -34.92 -24.03 38.72
CA THR A 811 -35.04 -22.88 39.64
C THR A 811 -36.26 -22.00 39.38
N GLY A 812 -36.93 -22.12 38.22
CA GLY A 812 -37.91 -21.13 37.80
C GLY A 812 -37.27 -19.83 37.26
N GLN A 813 -35.93 -19.78 37.13
CA GLN A 813 -35.16 -18.63 36.65
C GLN A 813 -34.17 -19.12 35.59
N SER A 814 -33.83 -18.26 34.63
CA SER A 814 -32.87 -18.63 33.58
C SER A 814 -31.52 -19.02 34.19
N ALA A 815 -31.07 -20.23 33.87
CA ALA A 815 -29.78 -20.77 34.26
C ALA A 815 -29.30 -21.78 33.21
N THR A 816 -27.98 -21.94 33.11
CA THR A 816 -27.39 -22.96 32.24
C THR A 816 -27.24 -24.26 33.02
N TYR A 817 -27.74 -25.36 32.48
CA TYR A 817 -27.62 -26.69 33.06
C TYR A 817 -26.66 -27.51 32.21
N LEU A 818 -25.65 -28.12 32.83
CA LEU A 818 -24.83 -29.13 32.17
C LEU A 818 -25.14 -30.49 32.78
N VAL A 819 -25.61 -31.39 31.92
CA VAL A 819 -26.00 -32.76 32.23
C VAL A 819 -25.03 -33.67 31.52
N SER A 820 -24.39 -34.57 32.25
CA SER A 820 -23.38 -35.45 31.67
C SER A 820 -23.39 -36.81 32.34
N ALA A 821 -23.39 -37.86 31.53
CA ALA A 821 -22.96 -39.18 31.95
C ALA A 821 -21.55 -39.07 32.53
N VAL A 822 -21.28 -39.73 33.65
CA VAL A 822 -20.02 -39.57 34.37
C VAL A 822 -18.81 -39.97 33.52
N GLU A 823 -18.94 -41.03 32.72
CA GLU A 823 -17.92 -41.48 31.75
C GLU A 823 -17.76 -40.54 30.55
N ALA A 824 -18.72 -39.63 30.33
CA ALA A 824 -18.63 -38.57 29.35
C ALA A 824 -18.14 -37.25 29.96
N LEU A 825 -17.69 -37.17 31.20
CA LEU A 825 -17.04 -35.94 31.66
C LEU A 825 -15.73 -35.72 30.91
N TYR A 826 -15.39 -34.47 30.57
CA TYR A 826 -14.12 -34.19 29.92
C TYR A 826 -12.95 -34.46 30.87
N VAL A 827 -11.81 -34.82 30.30
CA VAL A 827 -10.55 -35.02 31.03
C VAL A 827 -9.54 -34.03 30.43
N PRO A 828 -8.90 -33.18 31.24
CA PRO A 828 -7.92 -32.24 30.71
C PRO A 828 -6.62 -32.97 30.37
N ALA A 829 -5.81 -32.43 29.47
CA ALA A 829 -4.43 -32.89 29.33
C ALA A 829 -3.59 -32.33 30.50
N PHE A 830 -2.78 -33.18 31.11
CA PHE A 830 -1.92 -32.80 32.23
C PHE A 830 -0.57 -32.31 31.72
N GLN A 831 -0.18 -31.11 32.12
CA GLN A 831 1.10 -30.51 31.81
C GLN A 831 1.85 -30.20 33.11
N ALA A 832 3.12 -30.57 33.16
CA ALA A 832 3.98 -30.22 34.29
C ALA A 832 4.04 -28.69 34.43
N PRO A 833 3.94 -28.14 35.65
CA PRO A 833 4.11 -26.72 35.84
C PRO A 833 5.56 -26.36 35.53
N ARG A 834 5.75 -25.27 34.79
CA ARG A 834 7.09 -24.73 34.56
C ARG A 834 7.66 -24.23 35.90
N PRO A 835 8.90 -24.59 36.26
CA PRO A 835 9.58 -23.96 37.38
C PRO A 835 9.62 -22.45 37.21
N THR A 836 9.57 -21.70 38.32
CA THR A 836 9.74 -20.24 38.26
C THR A 836 11.15 -19.92 37.78
N ALA A 837 11.26 -19.37 36.57
CA ALA A 837 12.52 -18.90 36.02
C ALA A 837 12.85 -17.48 36.53
N ALA A 838 14.13 -17.19 36.66
CA ALA A 838 14.60 -15.84 36.99
C ALA A 838 14.59 -14.97 35.72
N LEU A 839 13.43 -14.37 35.41
CA LEU A 839 13.26 -13.44 34.28
C LEU A 839 13.69 -11.99 34.58
N ASN A 840 14.29 -11.74 35.74
CA ASN A 840 14.67 -10.41 36.22
C ASN A 840 16.19 -10.15 36.15
N ARG A 841 16.92 -10.88 35.30
CA ARG A 841 18.36 -10.68 35.13
C ARG A 841 18.65 -9.47 34.23
N PRO A 842 19.50 -8.52 34.64
CA PRO A 842 19.94 -7.43 33.78
C PRO A 842 20.47 -7.95 32.45
N ALA A 843 20.08 -7.32 31.36
CA ALA A 843 20.45 -7.73 30.01
C ALA A 843 20.33 -6.55 29.07
N GLN A 844 21.47 -6.04 28.58
CA GLN A 844 21.49 -5.06 27.49
C GLN A 844 21.06 -5.72 26.17
N TYR A 845 21.42 -6.99 26.00
CA TYR A 845 21.06 -7.82 24.86
C TYR A 845 20.25 -9.03 25.34
N LEU A 846 18.93 -8.96 25.14
CA LEU A 846 17.99 -10.00 25.55
C LEU A 846 17.69 -10.91 24.35
N ILE A 847 17.89 -12.21 24.52
CA ILE A 847 17.45 -13.22 23.56
C ILE A 847 16.21 -13.92 24.11
N ILE A 848 15.11 -13.91 23.37
CA ILE A 848 13.91 -14.70 23.68
C ILE A 848 13.82 -15.80 22.63
N SER A 849 13.92 -17.06 23.07
CA SER A 849 14.08 -18.20 22.17
C SER A 849 13.16 -19.35 22.53
N HIS A 850 12.71 -20.10 21.53
CA HIS A 850 12.14 -21.42 21.76
C HIS A 850 13.24 -22.36 22.33
N PRO A 851 12.94 -23.23 23.32
CA PRO A 851 13.94 -24.02 24.04
C PRO A 851 14.86 -24.83 23.14
N ASP A 852 14.31 -25.36 22.03
CA ASP A 852 15.05 -26.19 21.09
C ASP A 852 16.24 -25.48 20.44
N PHE A 853 16.24 -24.15 20.41
CA PHE A 853 17.29 -23.34 19.78
C PHE A 853 18.27 -22.74 20.79
N ILE A 854 18.00 -22.81 22.10
CA ILE A 854 18.83 -22.14 23.13
C ILE A 854 20.28 -22.64 23.10
N ALA A 855 20.47 -23.95 22.93
CA ALA A 855 21.81 -24.54 22.95
C ALA A 855 22.71 -24.03 21.81
N GLY A 856 22.16 -23.85 20.60
CA GLY A 856 22.92 -23.40 19.43
C GLY A 856 23.32 -21.91 19.46
N LEU A 857 22.76 -21.11 20.37
CA LEU A 857 23.08 -19.68 20.49
C LEU A 857 24.42 -19.38 21.17
N GLN A 858 25.07 -20.37 21.78
CA GLN A 858 26.31 -20.17 22.55
C GLN A 858 27.45 -19.44 21.81
N PRO A 859 27.71 -19.68 20.52
CA PRO A 859 28.70 -18.90 19.77
C PRO A 859 28.34 -17.41 19.68
N LEU A 860 27.06 -17.10 19.46
CA LEU A 860 26.58 -15.71 19.37
C LEU A 860 26.65 -15.00 20.73
N ILE A 861 26.23 -15.68 21.80
CA ILE A 861 26.27 -15.15 23.18
C ILE A 861 27.70 -14.74 23.53
N ARG A 862 28.68 -15.62 23.30
CA ARG A 862 30.10 -15.33 23.56
C ARG A 862 30.60 -14.14 22.75
N ALA A 863 30.19 -14.02 21.49
CA ALA A 863 30.57 -12.89 20.64
C ALA A 863 30.02 -11.56 21.17
N ARG A 864 28.75 -11.52 21.60
CA ARG A 864 28.13 -10.31 22.16
C ARG A 864 28.71 -9.94 23.53
N GLN A 865 29.00 -10.93 24.38
CA GLN A 865 29.72 -10.70 25.64
C GLN A 865 31.13 -10.17 25.42
N ALA A 866 31.86 -10.66 24.41
CA ALA A 866 33.18 -10.15 24.04
C ALA A 866 33.13 -8.69 23.53
N GLN A 867 31.98 -8.22 23.07
CA GLN A 867 31.71 -6.81 22.74
C GLN A 867 31.30 -5.97 23.96
N GLY A 868 31.31 -6.55 25.16
CA GLY A 868 30.96 -5.86 26.41
C GLY A 868 29.47 -5.80 26.71
N LEU A 869 28.61 -6.48 25.93
CA LEU A 869 27.18 -6.52 26.21
C LEU A 869 26.85 -7.52 27.32
N THR A 870 26.00 -7.11 28.26
CA THR A 870 25.38 -8.06 29.19
C THR A 870 24.27 -8.82 28.44
N VAL A 871 24.43 -10.14 28.30
CA VAL A 871 23.54 -11.01 27.52
C VAL A 871 22.73 -11.91 28.46
N ASN A 872 21.42 -11.99 28.24
CA ASN A 872 20.55 -12.97 28.89
C ASN A 872 19.72 -13.72 27.84
N VAL A 873 19.56 -15.03 28.02
CA VAL A 873 18.72 -15.87 27.16
C VAL A 873 17.54 -16.39 27.97
N VAL A 874 16.35 -16.25 27.41
CA VAL A 874 15.09 -16.62 28.03
C VAL A 874 14.35 -17.60 27.15
N ASP A 875 13.89 -18.69 27.76
CA ASP A 875 12.93 -19.63 27.15
C ASP A 875 11.56 -18.96 27.08
N VAL A 876 10.99 -18.87 25.88
CA VAL A 876 9.68 -18.23 25.66
C VAL A 876 8.56 -18.89 26.47
N ASN A 877 8.66 -20.18 26.80
CA ASN A 877 7.66 -20.85 27.63
C ASN A 877 7.69 -20.37 29.09
N ASP A 878 8.84 -19.92 29.58
CA ASP A 878 8.92 -19.28 30.90
C ASP A 878 8.24 -17.91 30.88
N VAL A 879 8.34 -17.19 29.76
CA VAL A 879 7.60 -15.94 29.52
C VAL A 879 6.10 -16.19 29.50
N TYR A 880 5.63 -17.21 28.76
CA TYR A 880 4.21 -17.60 28.78
C TYR A 880 3.77 -17.98 30.20
N ALA A 881 4.56 -18.75 30.94
CA ALA A 881 4.22 -19.14 32.31
C ALA A 881 4.05 -17.92 33.23
N GLN A 882 4.95 -16.94 33.16
CA GLN A 882 5.01 -15.82 34.11
C GLN A 882 4.19 -14.58 33.71
N TYR A 883 3.98 -14.34 32.41
CA TYR A 883 3.24 -13.19 31.89
C TYR A 883 1.93 -13.59 31.19
N GLY A 884 1.83 -14.81 30.68
CA GLY A 884 0.65 -15.34 29.99
C GLY A 884 -0.17 -16.38 30.78
N TYR A 885 0.17 -16.68 32.03
CA TYR A 885 -0.43 -17.76 32.83
C TYR A 885 -0.32 -19.15 32.17
N GLY A 886 0.73 -19.36 31.38
CA GLY A 886 0.98 -20.58 30.60
C GLY A 886 0.23 -20.66 29.26
N ILE A 887 -0.58 -19.66 28.92
CA ILE A 887 -1.30 -19.61 27.65
C ILE A 887 -0.32 -19.20 26.54
N PHE A 888 -0.40 -19.89 25.40
CA PHE A 888 0.34 -19.54 24.19
C PHE A 888 -0.26 -18.26 23.58
N ASP A 889 0.34 -17.12 23.91
CA ASP A 889 -0.12 -15.79 23.50
C ASP A 889 1.09 -14.84 23.36
N PRO A 890 1.35 -14.25 22.17
CA PRO A 890 2.46 -13.33 21.96
C PRO A 890 2.41 -12.09 22.85
N ARG A 891 1.25 -11.69 23.38
CA ARG A 891 1.17 -10.53 24.28
C ARG A 891 1.97 -10.72 25.57
N ALA A 892 2.22 -11.97 25.99
CA ALA A 892 3.14 -12.24 27.09
C ALA A 892 4.59 -11.83 26.78
N ILE A 893 5.02 -12.00 25.52
CA ILE A 893 6.34 -11.59 25.03
C ILE A 893 6.46 -10.06 25.03
N GLN A 894 5.44 -9.36 24.51
CA GLN A 894 5.39 -7.89 24.53
C GLN A 894 5.45 -7.33 25.96
N GLN A 895 4.66 -7.89 26.88
CA GLN A 895 4.68 -7.49 28.28
C GLN A 895 6.04 -7.70 28.93
N TYR A 896 6.70 -8.83 28.63
CA TYR A 896 8.03 -9.11 29.15
C TYR A 896 9.10 -8.17 28.58
N ILE A 897 9.06 -7.85 27.29
CA ILE A 897 9.98 -6.89 26.66
C ILE A 897 9.80 -5.48 27.26
N SER A 898 8.56 -5.04 27.46
CA SER A 898 8.27 -3.76 28.12
C SER A 898 8.82 -3.72 29.55
N PHE A 899 8.66 -4.81 30.32
CA PHE A 899 9.29 -4.96 31.63
C PHE A 899 10.82 -4.93 31.54
N ALA A 900 11.42 -5.66 30.60
CA ALA A 900 12.87 -5.76 30.44
C ALA A 900 13.51 -4.41 30.08
N ARG A 901 12.89 -3.64 29.17
CA ARG A 901 13.29 -2.27 28.85
C ARG A 901 13.36 -1.40 30.11
N LYS A 902 12.29 -1.40 30.90
CA LYS A 902 12.14 -0.52 32.07
C LYS A 902 13.04 -0.91 33.24
N ASN A 903 13.28 -2.21 33.43
CA ASN A 903 13.85 -2.73 34.69
C ASN A 903 15.20 -3.44 34.51
N LEU A 904 15.55 -3.91 33.31
CA LEU A 904 16.73 -4.78 33.08
C LEU A 904 17.81 -4.10 32.22
N GLY A 905 17.60 -2.84 31.82
CA GLY A 905 18.55 -2.09 30.99
C GLY A 905 18.61 -2.59 29.54
N THR A 906 17.55 -3.26 29.05
CA THR A 906 17.49 -3.84 27.71
C THR A 906 17.46 -2.79 26.62
N GLN A 907 18.37 -2.94 25.66
CA GLN A 907 18.53 -2.08 24.49
C GLN A 907 18.28 -2.83 23.19
N TYR A 908 18.55 -4.15 23.20
CA TYR A 908 18.40 -5.05 22.07
C TYR A 908 17.57 -6.27 22.45
N VAL A 909 16.66 -6.66 21.57
CA VAL A 909 15.91 -7.91 21.66
C VAL A 909 16.10 -8.73 20.39
N LEU A 910 16.60 -9.96 20.53
CA LEU A 910 16.60 -10.95 19.46
C LEU A 910 15.54 -12.02 19.74
N LEU A 911 14.57 -12.14 18.84
CA LEU A 911 13.60 -13.25 18.83
C LEU A 911 14.20 -14.43 18.05
N VAL A 912 14.20 -15.63 18.62
CA VAL A 912 14.78 -16.83 17.97
C VAL A 912 13.72 -17.92 17.88
N GLY A 913 13.11 -17.99 16.69
CA GLY A 913 12.07 -18.94 16.31
C GLY A 913 11.24 -18.42 15.14
N GLY A 914 10.95 -19.31 14.20
CA GLY A 914 10.03 -19.07 13.08
C GLY A 914 8.57 -19.07 13.53
N ASP A 915 7.70 -18.63 12.64
CA ASP A 915 6.27 -18.47 12.90
C ASP A 915 5.42 -18.95 11.72
N THR A 916 4.12 -19.11 11.95
CA THR A 916 3.10 -19.44 10.96
C THR A 916 1.79 -18.74 11.32
N TYR A 917 1.04 -18.23 10.33
CA TYR A 917 -0.30 -17.69 10.60
C TYR A 917 -1.34 -18.81 10.91
N ASP A 918 -1.04 -20.08 10.61
CA ASP A 918 -1.95 -21.23 10.79
C ASP A 918 -1.79 -21.90 12.16
N TYR A 919 -1.94 -21.11 13.24
CA TYR A 919 -1.80 -21.59 14.63
C TYR A 919 -2.80 -22.70 15.01
N ARG A 920 -3.97 -22.69 14.36
CA ARG A 920 -5.12 -23.55 14.66
C ARG A 920 -5.16 -24.79 13.77
N ASN A 921 -4.23 -24.91 12.82
CA ASN A 921 -4.15 -25.98 11.84
C ASN A 921 -5.40 -26.09 10.94
N TYR A 922 -5.95 -24.94 10.56
CA TYR A 922 -7.09 -24.84 9.67
C TYR A 922 -6.74 -25.29 8.25
N LEU A 923 -5.48 -25.14 7.80
CA LEU A 923 -5.03 -25.65 6.51
C LEU A 923 -4.62 -27.13 6.53
N GLY A 924 -4.66 -27.80 7.70
CA GLY A 924 -4.30 -29.20 7.86
C GLY A 924 -2.81 -29.52 7.62
N ARG A 925 -1.94 -28.51 7.70
CA ARG A 925 -0.48 -28.65 7.45
C ARG A 925 0.31 -29.05 8.69
N ASN A 926 -0.29 -28.91 9.87
CA ASN A 926 0.35 -29.06 11.17
C ASN A 926 1.60 -28.15 11.30
N SER A 927 1.54 -26.93 10.77
CA SER A 927 2.63 -25.97 10.91
C SER A 927 2.88 -25.62 12.38
N ILE A 928 4.13 -25.31 12.71
CA ILE A 928 4.55 -25.00 14.09
C ILE A 928 4.97 -23.54 14.15
N SER A 929 4.42 -22.80 15.11
CA SER A 929 4.94 -21.51 15.55
C SER A 929 5.86 -21.71 16.75
N PHE A 930 7.11 -21.30 16.62
CA PHE A 930 8.10 -21.35 17.71
C PHE A 930 8.08 -20.06 18.53
N ILE A 931 7.96 -18.91 17.85
CA ILE A 931 7.72 -17.59 18.46
C ILE A 931 6.65 -16.88 17.62
N PRO A 932 5.40 -16.75 18.10
CA PRO A 932 4.30 -16.13 17.38
C PRO A 932 4.54 -14.65 17.11
N SER A 933 3.87 -14.11 16.10
CA SER A 933 3.88 -12.68 15.74
C SER A 933 2.66 -11.96 16.32
N LEU A 934 2.81 -10.66 16.59
CA LEU A 934 1.68 -9.76 16.72
C LEU A 934 1.22 -9.32 15.32
N TYR A 935 -0.09 -9.15 15.14
CA TYR A 935 -0.68 -8.73 13.88
C TYR A 935 -1.24 -7.32 13.99
N ALA A 936 -1.09 -6.53 12.93
CA ALA A 936 -1.57 -5.15 12.84
C ALA A 936 -2.10 -4.80 11.46
N SER A 937 -2.97 -3.79 11.42
CA SER A 937 -3.34 -3.09 10.19
C SER A 937 -2.27 -2.06 9.84
N THR A 938 -1.77 -2.10 8.60
CA THR A 938 -0.74 -1.18 8.09
C THR A 938 -1.27 -0.23 7.01
N GLY A 939 -2.49 -0.46 6.52
CA GLY A 939 -3.10 0.38 5.51
C GLY A 939 -4.57 0.04 5.24
N PRO A 940 -5.17 0.62 4.18
CA PRO A 940 -6.54 0.31 3.80
C PRO A 940 -6.69 -1.13 3.29
N TYR A 941 -5.69 -1.65 2.57
CA TYR A 941 -5.72 -2.98 1.96
C TYR A 941 -5.22 -4.12 2.85
N VAL A 942 -4.43 -3.86 3.90
CA VAL A 942 -3.84 -4.95 4.71
C VAL A 942 -4.11 -4.70 6.20
N LYS A 943 -4.89 -5.60 6.80
CA LYS A 943 -5.38 -5.57 8.19
C LYS A 943 -4.65 -6.54 9.12
N PHE A 944 -4.06 -7.60 8.57
CA PHE A 944 -3.34 -8.64 9.33
C PHE A 944 -1.91 -8.82 8.82
N VAL A 945 -1.00 -7.95 9.26
CA VAL A 945 0.45 -8.03 8.97
C VAL A 945 1.22 -8.53 10.19
N PRO A 946 2.14 -9.51 10.05
CA PRO A 946 3.06 -9.85 11.14
C PRO A 946 4.04 -8.69 11.39
N ALA A 947 3.98 -8.12 12.60
CA ALA A 947 4.69 -6.90 12.96
C ALA A 947 5.52 -7.08 14.25
N ASP A 948 6.78 -7.49 14.09
CA ASP A 948 7.73 -7.58 15.20
C ASP A 948 7.98 -6.26 15.94
N PRO A 949 7.95 -5.06 15.30
CA PRO A 949 8.08 -3.79 16.03
C PRO A 949 7.10 -3.63 17.20
N LEU A 950 5.90 -4.23 17.12
CA LEU A 950 4.91 -4.16 18.21
C LEU A 950 5.38 -4.84 19.50
N PHE A 951 6.26 -5.85 19.43
CA PHE A 951 6.84 -6.44 20.63
C PHE A 951 7.68 -5.44 21.43
N ALA A 952 8.29 -4.49 20.72
CA ALA A 952 9.07 -3.41 21.29
C ALA A 952 8.26 -2.14 21.53
N ASP A 953 6.97 -2.08 21.18
CA ASP A 953 6.09 -0.94 21.51
C ASP A 953 5.50 -1.15 22.91
N GLY A 954 6.06 -0.46 23.90
CA GLY A 954 5.66 -0.57 25.29
C GLY A 954 4.67 0.51 25.75
N ASN A 955 4.38 1.51 24.93
CA ASN A 955 3.52 2.65 25.26
C ASN A 955 2.26 2.74 24.37
N GLY A 956 2.17 1.93 23.31
CA GLY A 956 1.03 1.84 22.39
C GLY A 956 1.00 2.96 21.36
N ASP A 957 2.14 3.56 21.01
CA ASP A 957 2.22 4.64 20.02
C ASP A 957 2.54 4.17 18.59
N ASN A 958 2.60 2.85 18.36
CA ASN A 958 2.98 2.19 17.12
C ASN A 958 4.44 2.42 16.68
N VAL A 959 5.32 2.81 17.60
CA VAL A 959 6.75 2.97 17.37
C VAL A 959 7.52 2.04 18.31
N PRO A 960 8.49 1.25 17.81
CA PRO A 960 9.30 0.43 18.69
C PRO A 960 10.12 1.32 19.63
N ASP A 961 10.25 0.91 20.89
CA ASP A 961 10.96 1.64 21.95
C ASP A 961 12.43 1.23 22.12
N LEU A 962 12.84 0.14 21.46
CA LEU A 962 14.18 -0.43 21.50
C LEU A 962 14.49 -1.19 20.20
N ALA A 963 15.74 -1.57 20.01
CA ALA A 963 16.18 -2.31 18.83
C ALA A 963 15.70 -3.77 18.89
N ILE A 964 14.96 -4.23 17.87
CA ILE A 964 14.46 -5.60 17.78
C ILE A 964 14.83 -6.24 16.44
N GLY A 965 15.15 -7.54 16.47
CA GLY A 965 15.35 -8.36 15.28
C GLY A 965 14.95 -9.82 15.53
N ARG A 966 14.83 -10.61 14.46
CA ARG A 966 14.41 -12.01 14.52
C ARG A 966 15.34 -12.93 13.75
N PHE A 967 15.65 -14.09 14.33
CA PHE A 967 16.09 -15.30 13.63
C PHE A 967 14.86 -16.19 13.39
N PRO A 968 14.28 -16.20 12.17
CA PRO A 968 13.03 -16.92 11.89
C PRO A 968 13.29 -18.41 11.61
N VAL A 969 14.00 -19.08 12.52
CA VAL A 969 14.50 -20.46 12.36
C VAL A 969 13.48 -21.49 12.82
N ARG A 970 13.36 -22.59 12.08
CA ARG A 970 12.46 -23.72 12.33
C ARG A 970 13.22 -25.03 12.56
N THR A 971 14.54 -25.03 12.40
CA THR A 971 15.42 -26.19 12.66
C THR A 971 16.74 -25.72 13.28
N ASN A 972 17.45 -26.62 13.95
CA ASN A 972 18.79 -26.34 14.46
C ASN A 972 19.80 -26.04 13.34
N ALA A 973 19.64 -26.66 12.17
CA ALA A 973 20.47 -26.38 11.00
C ALA A 973 20.28 -24.93 10.51
N GLU A 974 19.05 -24.44 10.43
CA GLU A 974 18.78 -23.03 10.09
C GLU A 974 19.37 -22.08 11.13
N LEU A 975 19.34 -22.43 12.42
CA LEU A 975 19.98 -21.65 13.48
C LEU A 975 21.50 -21.58 13.33
N ASP A 976 22.16 -22.72 13.07
CA ASP A 976 23.60 -22.78 12.86
C ASP A 976 24.02 -21.90 11.67
N LEU A 977 23.22 -21.85 10.60
CA LEU A 977 23.44 -20.96 9.46
C LEU A 977 23.32 -19.48 9.84
N MET A 978 22.30 -19.09 10.61
CA MET A 978 22.12 -17.71 11.07
C MET A 978 23.29 -17.26 11.95
N VAL A 979 23.66 -18.06 12.95
CA VAL A 979 24.75 -17.76 13.87
C VAL A 979 26.08 -17.68 13.12
N SER A 980 26.40 -18.69 12.31
CA SER A 980 27.68 -18.73 11.58
C SER A 980 27.82 -17.58 10.59
N LYS A 981 26.78 -17.23 9.84
CA LYS A 981 26.82 -16.08 8.91
C LYS A 981 26.90 -14.74 9.64
N THR A 982 26.20 -14.58 10.76
CA THR A 982 26.31 -13.38 11.60
C THR A 982 27.75 -13.18 12.08
N LEU A 983 28.40 -14.24 12.57
CA LEU A 983 29.79 -14.18 13.03
C LEU A 983 30.79 -14.00 11.88
N ALA A 984 30.56 -14.66 10.74
CA ALA A 984 31.39 -14.52 9.55
C ALA A 984 31.33 -13.10 8.96
N TYR A 985 30.15 -12.46 8.97
CA TYR A 985 30.00 -11.06 8.60
C TYR A 985 30.77 -10.15 9.55
N ALA A 986 30.53 -10.28 10.86
CA ALA A 986 31.16 -9.45 11.88
C ALA A 986 32.71 -9.57 11.90
N GLY A 987 33.25 -10.73 11.54
CA GLY A 987 34.69 -10.98 11.48
C GLY A 987 35.38 -10.56 10.18
N LYS A 988 34.63 -10.06 9.19
CA LYS A 988 35.15 -9.77 7.85
C LYS A 988 35.20 -8.27 7.57
N ASN A 989 36.29 -7.83 6.94
CA ASN A 989 36.38 -6.49 6.38
C ASN A 989 35.90 -6.50 4.92
N TYR A 990 34.83 -5.74 4.64
CA TYR A 990 34.22 -5.64 3.31
C TYR A 990 34.69 -4.41 2.51
N GLY A 991 35.59 -3.58 3.07
CA GLY A 991 36.19 -2.45 2.37
C GLY A 991 35.20 -1.34 1.99
N ARG A 992 34.13 -1.14 2.77
CA ARG A 992 33.07 -0.14 2.53
C ARG A 992 32.44 -0.27 1.14
N THR A 993 32.06 -1.48 0.76
CA THR A 993 31.45 -1.78 -0.53
C THR A 993 29.94 -1.88 -0.42
N ALA A 994 29.22 -1.18 -1.31
CA ALA A 994 27.77 -1.27 -1.38
C ALA A 994 27.29 -1.49 -2.83
N VAL A 995 26.23 -2.28 -2.98
CA VAL A 995 25.57 -2.54 -4.26
C VAL A 995 24.17 -1.92 -4.22
N PHE A 996 23.85 -1.13 -5.22
CA PHE A 996 22.62 -0.34 -5.34
C PHE A 996 21.87 -0.79 -6.58
N ALA A 997 20.87 -1.66 -6.39
CA ALA A 997 20.06 -2.20 -7.47
C ALA A 997 18.65 -1.57 -7.49
N SER A 998 18.08 -1.35 -8.67
CA SER A 998 16.71 -0.86 -8.77
C SER A 998 15.89 -1.49 -9.89
N ASP A 999 14.57 -1.49 -9.68
CA ASP A 999 13.61 -1.75 -10.75
C ASP A 999 13.63 -0.62 -11.81
N LYS A 1000 12.95 -0.88 -12.93
CA LYS A 1000 12.69 0.10 -13.98
C LYS A 1000 11.74 1.17 -13.47
N PHE A 1001 11.88 2.36 -14.01
CA PHE A 1001 10.83 3.37 -13.92
C PHE A 1001 9.51 2.81 -14.48
N ASP A 1002 8.49 2.72 -13.65
CA ASP A 1002 7.21 2.09 -13.99
C ASP A 1002 6.17 3.07 -14.53
N GLY A 1003 6.59 4.31 -14.76
CA GLY A 1003 5.70 5.38 -15.17
C GLY A 1003 5.00 6.09 -14.01
N ILE A 1004 5.34 5.80 -12.74
CA ILE A 1004 4.89 6.56 -11.56
C ILE A 1004 6.11 6.87 -10.68
N VAL A 1005 6.89 5.85 -10.32
CA VAL A 1005 8.00 5.93 -9.37
C VAL A 1005 9.34 5.67 -10.07
N ASN A 1006 10.28 6.60 -9.94
CA ASN A 1006 11.66 6.42 -10.41
C ASN A 1006 12.53 5.78 -9.32
N PHE A 1007 12.51 4.45 -9.27
CA PHE A 1007 13.25 3.69 -8.26
C PHE A 1007 14.77 3.88 -8.34
N LYS A 1008 15.31 4.07 -9.55
CA LYS A 1008 16.73 4.41 -9.75
C LYS A 1008 17.10 5.68 -8.99
N ASN A 1009 16.31 6.75 -9.10
CA ASN A 1009 16.61 8.03 -8.43
C ASN A 1009 16.53 7.91 -6.91
N ILE A 1010 15.55 7.17 -6.38
CA ILE A 1010 15.46 6.89 -4.93
C ILE A 1010 16.74 6.17 -4.47
N ASN A 1011 17.13 5.12 -5.20
CA ASN A 1011 18.29 4.31 -4.89
C ASN A 1011 19.62 5.11 -4.99
N LEU A 1012 19.75 5.99 -6.00
CA LEU A 1012 20.87 6.96 -6.10
C LEU A 1012 20.88 7.98 -4.96
N GLY A 1013 19.71 8.40 -4.48
CA GLY A 1013 19.59 9.26 -3.30
C GLY A 1013 20.11 8.58 -2.04
N PHE A 1014 19.77 7.30 -1.83
CA PHE A 1014 20.34 6.50 -0.74
C PHE A 1014 21.85 6.34 -0.88
N ALA A 1015 22.36 6.08 -2.09
CA ALA A 1015 23.79 5.98 -2.36
C ALA A 1015 24.54 7.28 -2.04
N ALA A 1016 23.94 8.44 -2.37
CA ALA A 1016 24.52 9.75 -2.10
C ALA A 1016 24.63 10.07 -0.60
N ASN A 1017 23.83 9.41 0.25
CA ASN A 1017 23.88 9.57 1.71
C ASN A 1017 24.95 8.69 2.39
N LEU A 1018 25.67 7.85 1.64
CA LEU A 1018 26.77 7.09 2.22
C LEU A 1018 27.93 8.02 2.61
N PRO A 1019 28.59 7.79 3.76
CA PRO A 1019 29.78 8.54 4.15
C PRO A 1019 30.90 8.46 3.12
N ALA A 1020 31.81 9.44 3.12
CA ALA A 1020 32.97 9.43 2.23
C ALA A 1020 33.82 8.15 2.40
N GLY A 1021 34.26 7.59 1.27
CA GLY A 1021 35.10 6.38 1.22
C GLY A 1021 34.34 5.08 0.96
N TRP A 1022 33.01 5.11 0.84
CA TRP A 1022 32.24 4.00 0.31
C TRP A 1022 32.39 3.87 -1.22
N THR A 1023 32.54 2.64 -1.70
CA THR A 1023 32.52 2.32 -3.12
C THR A 1023 31.17 1.71 -3.47
N THR A 1024 30.46 2.35 -4.40
CA THR A 1024 29.12 1.94 -4.83
C THR A 1024 29.13 1.31 -6.22
N GLU A 1025 28.45 0.18 -6.37
CA GLU A 1025 28.15 -0.45 -7.67
C GLU A 1025 26.65 -0.28 -7.95
N ASN A 1026 26.33 0.52 -8.96
CA ASN A 1026 24.96 0.91 -9.32
C ASN A 1026 24.45 0.03 -10.47
N ILE A 1027 23.39 -0.76 -10.21
CA ILE A 1027 22.85 -1.79 -11.09
C ILE A 1027 21.35 -1.52 -11.31
N HIS A 1028 21.05 -0.62 -12.23
CA HIS A 1028 19.67 -0.17 -12.48
C HIS A 1028 19.12 -0.76 -13.77
N LEU A 1029 17.90 -1.30 -13.72
CA LEU A 1029 17.23 -1.81 -14.93
C LEU A 1029 16.91 -0.73 -15.97
N ASP A 1030 16.96 0.55 -15.60
CA ASP A 1030 16.86 1.67 -16.55
C ASP A 1030 18.13 1.84 -17.41
N ASP A 1031 19.28 1.37 -16.93
CA ASP A 1031 20.58 1.53 -17.60
C ASP A 1031 21.09 0.25 -18.28
N LEU A 1032 20.54 -0.90 -17.89
CA LEU A 1032 21.04 -2.23 -18.24
C LEU A 1032 19.93 -3.11 -18.81
N THR A 1033 20.32 -4.05 -19.68
CA THR A 1033 19.43 -5.17 -19.98
C THR A 1033 19.23 -6.02 -18.73
N VAL A 1034 18.08 -6.70 -18.62
CA VAL A 1034 17.77 -7.57 -17.48
C VAL A 1034 18.88 -8.59 -17.24
N THR A 1035 19.35 -9.26 -18.30
CA THR A 1035 20.45 -10.23 -18.22
C THR A 1035 21.75 -9.61 -17.70
N ALA A 1036 22.14 -8.44 -18.21
CA ALA A 1036 23.35 -7.77 -17.75
C ALA A 1036 23.23 -7.32 -16.28
N ALA A 1037 22.06 -6.83 -15.87
CA ALA A 1037 21.79 -6.45 -14.49
C ALA A 1037 21.84 -7.67 -13.54
N GLN A 1038 21.22 -8.79 -13.92
CA GLN A 1038 21.29 -10.06 -13.19
C GLN A 1038 22.73 -10.55 -13.03
N GLU A 1039 23.50 -10.61 -14.14
CA GLU A 1039 24.89 -11.04 -14.12
C GLU A 1039 25.75 -10.16 -13.20
N GLN A 1040 25.62 -8.84 -13.29
CA GLN A 1040 26.34 -7.91 -12.44
C GLN A 1040 25.94 -8.04 -10.97
N LEU A 1041 24.64 -8.12 -10.67
CA LEU A 1041 24.11 -8.22 -9.31
C LEU A 1041 24.58 -9.51 -8.64
N ILE A 1042 24.43 -10.65 -9.33
CA ILE A 1042 24.86 -11.96 -8.84
C ILE A 1042 26.39 -11.98 -8.66
N ALA A 1043 27.15 -11.40 -9.60
CA ALA A 1043 28.60 -11.30 -9.46
C ALA A 1043 29.01 -10.45 -8.25
N ALA A 1044 28.34 -9.33 -8.01
CA ALA A 1044 28.60 -8.46 -6.86
C ALA A 1044 28.28 -9.15 -5.53
N MET A 1045 27.12 -9.82 -5.44
CA MET A 1045 26.75 -10.64 -4.28
C MET A 1045 27.76 -11.77 -4.03
N ASN A 1046 28.21 -12.47 -5.08
CA ASN A 1046 29.19 -13.55 -5.01
C ASN A 1046 30.60 -13.07 -4.60
N ARG A 1047 31.00 -11.87 -5.00
CA ARG A 1047 32.24 -11.23 -4.53
C ARG A 1047 32.18 -10.97 -3.02
N GLY A 1048 31.00 -10.62 -2.52
CA GLY A 1048 30.71 -10.29 -1.13
C GLY A 1048 30.83 -8.78 -0.89
N ALA A 1049 29.70 -8.08 -0.87
CA ALA A 1049 29.59 -6.67 -0.51
C ALA A 1049 29.19 -6.50 0.97
N ALA A 1050 29.53 -5.36 1.58
CA ALA A 1050 29.07 -5.06 2.94
C ALA A 1050 27.54 -4.92 2.98
N LEU A 1051 27.02 -4.17 2.01
CA LEU A 1051 25.61 -3.81 1.87
C LEU A 1051 25.14 -4.08 0.45
N VAL A 1052 23.99 -4.72 0.32
CA VAL A 1052 23.23 -4.81 -0.94
C VAL A 1052 21.90 -4.14 -0.68
N THR A 1053 21.50 -3.21 -1.55
CA THR A 1053 20.18 -2.59 -1.48
C THR A 1053 19.43 -2.74 -2.78
N PHE A 1054 18.14 -3.03 -2.67
CA PHE A 1054 17.19 -3.06 -3.78
C PHE A 1054 16.10 -2.03 -3.54
N THR A 1055 15.68 -1.29 -4.58
CA THR A 1055 14.51 -0.41 -4.54
C THR A 1055 13.64 -0.67 -5.76
N GLY A 1056 12.36 -0.97 -5.55
CA GLY A 1056 11.46 -1.30 -6.65
C GLY A 1056 10.25 -2.11 -6.26
N HIS A 1057 9.50 -2.56 -7.27
CA HIS A 1057 8.45 -3.54 -7.04
C HIS A 1057 9.07 -4.87 -6.60
N SER A 1058 8.40 -5.52 -5.67
CA SER A 1058 8.75 -6.86 -5.22
C SER A 1058 7.52 -7.62 -4.77
N GLY A 1059 7.63 -8.94 -4.87
CA GLY A 1059 6.78 -9.86 -4.14
C GLY A 1059 7.61 -10.67 -3.14
N PRO A 1060 6.98 -11.58 -2.38
CA PRO A 1060 7.67 -12.42 -1.42
C PRO A 1060 8.82 -13.23 -2.04
N SER A 1061 8.69 -13.63 -3.31
CA SER A 1061 9.63 -14.53 -3.99
C SER A 1061 10.60 -13.85 -4.97
N SER A 1062 10.46 -12.56 -5.26
CA SER A 1062 11.25 -11.90 -6.30
C SER A 1062 11.29 -10.38 -6.22
N TRP A 1063 12.38 -9.83 -6.76
CA TRP A 1063 12.52 -8.43 -7.12
C TRP A 1063 12.16 -8.21 -8.58
N THR A 1064 11.31 -7.22 -8.82
CA THR A 1064 10.82 -6.73 -10.12
C THR A 1064 9.97 -7.72 -10.92
N PHE A 1065 9.03 -7.20 -11.70
CA PHE A 1065 8.36 -8.01 -12.74
C PHE A 1065 9.35 -8.50 -13.81
N SER A 1066 10.43 -7.73 -14.05
CA SER A 1066 11.51 -8.14 -14.95
C SER A 1066 12.35 -9.29 -14.41
N ASN A 1067 12.04 -9.83 -13.21
CA ASN A 1067 12.72 -10.95 -12.58
C ASN A 1067 14.21 -10.68 -12.31
N LEU A 1068 14.54 -9.49 -11.77
CA LEU A 1068 15.93 -9.10 -11.50
C LEU A 1068 16.64 -10.04 -10.52
N PHE A 1069 15.92 -10.52 -9.51
CA PHE A 1069 16.44 -11.45 -8.51
C PHE A 1069 15.29 -12.26 -7.89
N ASN A 1070 15.50 -13.54 -7.59
CA ASN A 1070 14.45 -14.42 -7.06
C ASN A 1070 15.00 -15.51 -6.13
N THR A 1071 14.10 -16.34 -5.59
CA THR A 1071 14.40 -17.45 -4.67
C THR A 1071 15.43 -18.43 -5.23
N THR A 1072 15.33 -18.82 -6.50
CA THR A 1072 16.24 -19.76 -7.17
C THR A 1072 17.63 -19.16 -7.35
N MET A 1073 17.70 -17.87 -7.74
CA MET A 1073 18.97 -17.14 -7.83
C MET A 1073 19.65 -17.02 -6.47
N ALA A 1074 18.89 -16.67 -5.42
CA ALA A 1074 19.40 -16.60 -4.04
C ALA A 1074 19.97 -17.95 -3.57
N ALA A 1075 19.30 -19.07 -3.85
CA ALA A 1075 19.78 -20.41 -3.52
C ALA A 1075 21.05 -20.81 -4.30
N SER A 1076 21.25 -20.24 -5.49
CA SER A 1076 22.39 -20.53 -6.36
C SER A 1076 23.64 -19.67 -6.10
N LEU A 1077 23.57 -18.70 -5.19
CA LEU A 1077 24.72 -17.86 -4.82
C LEU A 1077 25.94 -18.71 -4.40
N THR A 1078 27.13 -18.13 -4.51
CA THR A 1078 28.42 -18.78 -4.25
C THR A 1078 29.30 -18.01 -3.28
N ASN A 1079 28.72 -17.07 -2.52
CA ASN A 1079 29.40 -16.18 -1.57
C ASN A 1079 29.74 -16.83 -0.21
N ALA A 1080 30.08 -18.12 -0.20
CA ALA A 1080 30.47 -18.84 1.02
C ALA A 1080 31.59 -18.09 1.79
N GLY A 1081 31.39 -17.90 3.10
CA GLY A 1081 32.30 -17.13 3.97
C GLY A 1081 32.34 -15.62 3.69
N ARG A 1082 31.39 -15.09 2.90
CA ARG A 1082 31.23 -13.66 2.60
C ARG A 1082 29.73 -13.31 2.56
N PRO A 1083 29.00 -13.57 3.65
CA PRO A 1083 27.61 -13.16 3.72
C PRO A 1083 27.50 -11.64 3.58
N PHE A 1084 26.34 -11.10 3.22
CA PHE A 1084 26.11 -9.66 3.13
C PHE A 1084 24.91 -9.23 3.99
N VAL A 1085 24.76 -7.94 4.23
CA VAL A 1085 23.49 -7.37 4.72
C VAL A 1085 22.70 -6.90 3.51
N VAL A 1086 21.41 -7.23 3.45
CA VAL A 1086 20.52 -6.79 2.37
C VAL A 1086 19.34 -5.98 2.89
N VAL A 1087 19.08 -4.85 2.23
CA VAL A 1087 17.96 -3.94 2.50
C VAL A 1087 17.08 -3.88 1.26
N GLN A 1088 15.80 -4.18 1.41
CA GLN A 1088 14.88 -4.33 0.28
C GLN A 1088 13.71 -3.35 0.43
N TRP A 1089 13.72 -2.28 -0.37
CA TRP A 1089 12.68 -1.26 -0.45
C TRP A 1089 11.64 -1.68 -1.49
N GLY A 1090 10.56 -2.31 -1.00
CA GLY A 1090 9.46 -2.85 -1.77
C GLY A 1090 8.61 -3.83 -0.95
N CYS A 1091 7.41 -4.11 -1.45
CA CYS A 1091 6.40 -4.94 -0.78
C CYS A 1091 6.88 -6.37 -0.48
N TRP A 1092 6.39 -6.94 0.63
CA TRP A 1092 6.44 -8.37 1.01
C TRP A 1092 7.81 -9.07 1.14
N ASN A 1093 8.92 -8.36 0.97
CA ASN A 1093 10.28 -8.91 0.99
C ASN A 1093 10.69 -9.67 2.26
N THR A 1094 10.02 -9.42 3.39
CA THR A 1094 10.26 -10.12 4.67
C THR A 1094 8.99 -10.77 5.21
N TYR A 1095 8.05 -11.19 4.36
CA TYR A 1095 6.90 -11.96 4.82
C TYR A 1095 7.31 -13.39 5.19
N TYR A 1096 7.39 -13.70 6.49
CA TYR A 1096 8.02 -14.93 6.98
C TYR A 1096 7.06 -15.97 7.57
N VAL A 1097 5.76 -15.66 7.65
CA VAL A 1097 4.75 -16.45 8.38
C VAL A 1097 3.91 -17.38 7.49
N ASN A 1098 4.24 -17.48 6.20
CA ASN A 1098 3.51 -18.31 5.25
C ASN A 1098 3.68 -19.83 5.60
N PRO A 1099 2.59 -20.61 5.76
CA PRO A 1099 2.63 -22.03 6.10
C PRO A 1099 2.86 -22.96 4.89
N THR A 1100 2.80 -22.46 3.66
CA THR A 1100 2.82 -23.28 2.44
C THR A 1100 4.24 -23.37 1.87
N GLN A 1101 4.97 -22.25 1.81
CA GLN A 1101 6.26 -22.17 1.15
C GLN A 1101 7.24 -21.16 1.75
N ASN A 1102 8.51 -21.38 1.45
CA ASN A 1102 9.61 -20.47 1.72
C ASN A 1102 9.72 -19.40 0.62
N PHE A 1103 9.95 -18.17 1.04
CA PHE A 1103 10.09 -17.00 0.19
C PHE A 1103 11.55 -16.53 0.11
N LEU A 1104 11.77 -15.38 -0.54
CA LEU A 1104 13.11 -14.86 -0.82
C LEU A 1104 13.91 -14.64 0.45
N VAL A 1105 13.26 -14.19 1.53
CA VAL A 1105 13.89 -14.02 2.85
C VAL A 1105 14.47 -15.34 3.38
N GLN A 1106 13.73 -16.45 3.33
CA GLN A 1106 14.26 -17.76 3.74
C GLN A 1106 15.36 -18.24 2.80
N SER A 1107 15.25 -18.02 1.48
CA SER A 1107 16.32 -18.40 0.55
C SER A 1107 17.62 -17.63 0.81
N LEU A 1108 17.54 -16.32 1.13
CA LEU A 1108 18.70 -15.51 1.50
C LEU A 1108 19.31 -15.94 2.84
N LEU A 1109 18.49 -16.37 3.80
CA LEU A 1109 18.93 -16.74 5.15
C LEU A 1109 19.36 -18.21 5.29
N PHE A 1110 18.81 -19.15 4.53
CA PHE A 1110 18.94 -20.59 4.83
C PHE A 1110 19.53 -21.44 3.69
N SER A 1111 19.96 -20.85 2.57
CA SER A 1111 20.60 -21.59 1.46
C SER A 1111 22.07 -21.96 1.75
N GLY A 1112 22.28 -22.82 2.75
CA GLY A 1112 23.60 -23.25 3.21
C GLY A 1112 24.45 -22.08 3.74
N ASP A 1113 25.76 -22.14 3.52
CA ASP A 1113 26.75 -21.14 3.98
C ASP A 1113 26.81 -19.86 3.12
N LYS A 1114 25.79 -19.65 2.26
CA LYS A 1114 25.68 -18.56 1.29
C LYS A 1114 24.56 -17.58 1.68
N GLY A 1115 24.42 -16.53 0.88
CA GLY A 1115 23.37 -15.52 1.02
C GLY A 1115 23.70 -14.47 2.09
N ALA A 1116 22.68 -14.04 2.83
CA ALA A 1116 22.77 -12.89 3.73
C ALA A 1116 23.02 -13.30 5.19
N ALA A 1117 23.66 -12.40 5.96
CA ALA A 1117 23.73 -12.45 7.42
C ALA A 1117 22.51 -11.77 8.08
N ALA A 1118 21.92 -10.78 7.40
CA ALA A 1118 20.70 -10.12 7.81
C ALA A 1118 19.92 -9.62 6.59
N VAL A 1119 18.59 -9.68 6.68
CA VAL A 1119 17.65 -9.24 5.63
C VAL A 1119 16.67 -8.25 6.25
N LEU A 1120 16.52 -7.08 5.62
CA LEU A 1120 15.58 -6.04 6.00
C LEU A 1120 14.60 -5.77 4.87
N GLY A 1121 13.35 -5.46 5.22
CA GLY A 1121 12.30 -5.14 4.26
C GLY A 1121 10.91 -5.13 4.89
N ALA A 1122 9.90 -5.08 4.03
CA ALA A 1122 8.50 -5.06 4.41
C ALA A 1122 7.88 -6.47 4.50
N SER A 1123 7.03 -6.70 5.50
CA SER A 1123 6.09 -7.83 5.59
C SER A 1123 4.68 -7.44 5.10
N THR A 1124 4.54 -6.30 4.43
CA THR A 1124 3.27 -5.70 3.98
C THR A 1124 3.42 -5.10 2.58
N LEU A 1125 2.32 -4.60 2.02
CA LEU A 1125 2.34 -3.55 1.00
C LEU A 1125 2.90 -2.26 1.59
N THR A 1126 3.72 -1.56 0.80
CA THR A 1126 4.34 -0.28 1.15
C THR A 1126 4.07 0.77 0.10
N ASP A 1127 4.05 2.02 0.54
CA ASP A 1127 4.12 3.16 -0.37
C ASP A 1127 5.59 3.54 -0.64
N SER A 1128 5.91 3.87 -1.89
CA SER A 1128 7.28 4.21 -2.28
C SER A 1128 7.80 5.51 -1.66
N GLU A 1129 6.91 6.46 -1.35
CA GLU A 1129 7.25 7.68 -0.63
C GLU A 1129 7.55 7.37 0.84
N SER A 1130 6.73 6.55 1.50
CA SER A 1130 7.00 6.06 2.87
C SER A 1130 8.38 5.40 2.98
N GLU A 1131 8.69 4.50 2.03
CA GLU A 1131 9.98 3.81 1.99
C GLU A 1131 11.15 4.74 1.68
N ASN A 1132 10.96 5.72 0.79
CA ASN A 1132 11.97 6.75 0.55
C ASN A 1132 12.24 7.55 1.83
N LEU A 1133 11.21 8.05 2.51
CA LEU A 1133 11.35 8.82 3.76
C LEU A 1133 12.10 8.02 4.83
N LEU A 1134 11.72 6.77 5.08
CA LEU A 1134 12.45 5.91 6.02
C LEU A 1134 13.88 5.64 5.54
N GLY A 1135 14.08 5.37 4.26
CA GLY A 1135 15.39 5.06 3.68
C GLY A 1135 16.39 6.22 3.74
N GLN A 1136 15.93 7.46 3.57
CA GLN A 1136 16.76 8.66 3.74
C GLN A 1136 17.26 8.79 5.19
N LEU A 1137 16.43 8.43 6.17
CA LEU A 1137 16.81 8.45 7.58
C LEU A 1137 17.68 7.25 7.98
N PHE A 1138 17.36 6.07 7.45
CA PHE A 1138 17.98 4.81 7.86
C PHE A 1138 19.36 4.59 7.23
N THR A 1139 19.51 4.83 5.92
CA THR A 1139 20.74 4.55 5.17
C THR A 1139 22.00 5.16 5.80
N PRO A 1140 22.05 6.48 6.12
CA PRO A 1140 23.25 7.06 6.73
C PRO A 1140 23.53 6.54 8.15
N ARG A 1141 22.50 6.13 8.90
CA ARG A 1141 22.65 5.55 10.24
C ARG A 1141 23.18 4.13 10.20
N LEU A 1142 22.71 3.34 9.23
CA LEU A 1142 23.07 1.94 9.05
C LEU A 1142 24.58 1.74 8.88
N VAL A 1143 25.23 2.66 8.16
CA VAL A 1143 26.65 2.60 7.81
C VAL A 1143 27.55 3.47 8.69
N MET A 1144 26.99 4.08 9.74
CA MET A 1144 27.79 4.86 10.69
C MET A 1144 28.73 3.91 11.46
N PRO A 1145 30.03 4.21 11.58
CA PRO A 1145 30.98 3.33 12.27
C PRO A 1145 30.54 2.95 13.69
N GLY A 1146 30.44 1.66 13.96
CA GLY A 1146 29.99 1.10 15.23
C GLY A 1146 28.46 1.10 15.47
N ALA A 1147 27.67 1.68 14.57
CA ALA A 1147 26.22 1.68 14.71
C ALA A 1147 25.65 0.30 14.38
N SER A 1148 24.88 -0.26 15.33
CA SER A 1148 24.17 -1.52 15.09
C SER A 1148 22.94 -1.32 14.21
N ILE A 1149 22.63 -2.30 13.35
CA ILE A 1149 21.50 -2.28 12.41
C ILE A 1149 20.19 -2.00 13.15
N GLY A 1150 19.96 -2.67 14.29
CA GLY A 1150 18.72 -2.53 15.05
C GLY A 1150 18.54 -1.13 15.64
N GLN A 1151 19.60 -0.51 16.17
CA GLN A 1151 19.53 0.88 16.66
C GLN A 1151 19.32 1.87 15.52
N ALA A 1152 20.00 1.67 14.38
CA ALA A 1152 19.83 2.53 13.21
C ALA A 1152 18.37 2.52 12.73
N LEU A 1153 17.73 1.34 12.65
CA LEU A 1153 16.33 1.20 12.24
C LEU A 1153 15.37 1.78 13.28
N PHE A 1154 15.57 1.47 14.56
CA PHE A 1154 14.77 2.02 15.66
C PHE A 1154 14.79 3.55 15.65
N GLN A 1155 15.98 4.17 15.58
CA GLN A 1155 16.11 5.63 15.59
C GLN A 1155 15.49 6.27 14.35
N ALA A 1156 15.63 5.64 13.17
CA ALA A 1156 15.02 6.14 11.94
C ALA A 1156 13.48 6.13 12.04
N LYS A 1157 12.89 5.08 12.61
CA LYS A 1157 11.44 5.00 12.85
C LYS A 1157 10.96 6.03 13.88
N VAL A 1158 11.69 6.21 14.98
CA VAL A 1158 11.38 7.24 15.99
C VAL A 1158 11.39 8.63 15.38
N GLU A 1159 12.37 8.95 14.53
CA GLU A 1159 12.41 10.26 13.86
C GLU A 1159 11.29 10.43 12.84
N LEU A 1160 11.01 9.39 12.03
CA LEU A 1160 9.93 9.43 11.05
C LEU A 1160 8.58 9.70 11.71
N ALA A 1161 8.27 8.98 12.80
CA ALA A 1161 7.01 9.09 13.52
C ALA A 1161 6.75 10.48 14.13
N GLN A 1162 7.79 11.31 14.32
CA GLN A 1162 7.60 12.69 14.81
C GLN A 1162 6.86 13.57 13.80
N SER A 1163 7.00 13.30 12.51
CA SER A 1163 6.35 14.06 11.42
C SER A 1163 5.31 13.25 10.66
N HIS A 1164 5.39 11.92 10.68
CA HIS A 1164 4.54 11.01 9.91
C HIS A 1164 4.12 9.78 10.74
N PRO A 1165 3.38 9.94 11.85
CA PRO A 1165 2.96 8.82 12.71
C PRO A 1165 1.96 7.86 12.03
N ASP A 1166 1.40 8.27 10.88
CA ASP A 1166 0.40 7.53 10.10
C ASP A 1166 0.99 6.53 9.09
N LEU A 1167 2.31 6.57 8.83
CA LEU A 1167 2.99 5.67 7.88
C LEU A 1167 3.26 4.30 8.51
N LEU A 1168 2.18 3.59 8.86
CA LEU A 1168 2.22 2.31 9.56
C LEU A 1168 2.84 1.19 8.71
N ASP A 1169 2.83 1.31 7.38
CA ASP A 1169 3.49 0.40 6.45
C ASP A 1169 5.01 0.28 6.70
N VAL A 1170 5.67 1.39 7.02
CA VAL A 1170 7.10 1.42 7.37
C VAL A 1170 7.37 1.45 8.87
N LEU A 1171 6.47 1.99 9.70
CA LEU A 1171 6.64 1.98 11.15
C LEU A 1171 6.43 0.59 11.76
N LEU A 1172 5.38 -0.12 11.35
CA LEU A 1172 5.04 -1.48 11.83
C LEU A 1172 5.42 -2.57 10.82
N GLY A 1173 5.16 -2.33 9.54
CA GLY A 1173 5.32 -3.35 8.49
C GLY A 1173 6.75 -3.64 8.06
N TRP A 1174 7.74 -2.85 8.50
CA TRP A 1174 9.16 -3.08 8.22
C TRP A 1174 9.89 -3.79 9.36
N SER A 1175 10.63 -4.85 9.06
CA SER A 1175 11.28 -5.70 10.09
C SER A 1175 12.73 -6.07 9.75
N LEU A 1176 13.50 -6.44 10.78
CA LEU A 1176 14.86 -6.97 10.68
C LEU A 1176 14.85 -8.48 10.91
N MET A 1177 15.13 -9.25 9.86
CA MET A 1177 15.42 -10.69 9.94
C MET A 1177 16.93 -10.88 10.08
N GLY A 1178 17.42 -10.78 11.31
CA GLY A 1178 18.83 -10.83 11.64
C GLY A 1178 19.09 -10.37 13.07
N ASP A 1179 20.37 -10.29 13.43
CA ASP A 1179 20.80 -9.85 14.74
C ASP A 1179 20.75 -8.32 14.85
N PRO A 1180 19.96 -7.74 15.79
CA PRO A 1180 19.85 -6.29 15.95
C PRO A 1180 21.14 -5.60 16.41
N ALA A 1181 22.11 -6.33 16.97
CA ALA A 1181 23.43 -5.82 17.36
C ALA A 1181 24.51 -6.03 16.28
N LEU A 1182 24.17 -6.59 15.12
CA LEU A 1182 25.10 -6.64 13.99
C LEU A 1182 25.43 -5.21 13.53
N VAL A 1183 26.67 -4.98 13.08
CA VAL A 1183 27.17 -3.67 12.63
C VAL A 1183 27.66 -3.82 11.20
N VAL A 1184 27.28 -2.91 10.31
CA VAL A 1184 27.71 -2.92 8.89
C VAL A 1184 29.14 -2.41 8.73
N GLU A 1185 29.50 -1.33 9.42
CA GLU A 1185 30.84 -0.74 9.45
C GLU A 1185 31.40 -0.76 10.88
N PRO A 1186 32.34 -1.65 11.23
CA PRO A 1186 33.00 -1.66 12.54
C PRO A 1186 33.73 -0.34 12.85
N GLN A 1187 33.96 -0.04 14.14
CA GLN A 1187 34.70 1.17 14.59
C GLN A 1187 36.18 1.16 14.22
#